data_AF-A0A421FJJ6-F1
#
_entry.id   AF-A0A421FJJ6-F1
#
_cell.length_a   1.000
_cell.length_b   1.000
_cell.length_c   1.000
_cell.angle_alpha   90.00
_cell.angle_beta   90.00
_cell.angle_gamma   90.00
#
_symmetry.space_group_name_H-M   'P 1'
#
loop_
_entity.id
_entity.type
_entity.pdbx_description
1 polymer ?
#
loop_
_entity_poly.entity_id
_entity_poly.type
_entity_poly.pdbx_seq_one_letter_code
_entity_poly.pdbx_strand_id
1 'polypeptide(L)'
;MENSPLQPVVATEEDDADTDELTFTLPELSKDGDDTGRTVRETWPTDHIMLLYMLSRYAVCARTKDEKESWIRQIPLLVLMYEGIAAGALNFDYAPAAMVIAQEGRPKRIWMNTTQDGKSAIDDLREANLINGLKLSTKDYHSVTAFQVSFRGLQLLTQVSKELKVNVDAFIFAPKPYRRELLKIRYIPIRDPPDASDTIESAAGPAWTFNKGSEKHLTGGGGENQEAAEEDSEFNEEGRFILESIGYFRYSGVTETEDVSYVSSPFVPQCVRSHEAYQQLSSNAHRALEAASGQSNIRDTLSEAIVLANPVCLVGEWIPFGSNQIVALNERLGSMDRCQGGLFTSLIDDRPTDTQFEVPPGLTEVRILDYDPVRYINFEAEINFPEDDGIVQVENFGIHLNVDGTIFYGIKVDAILDKRSDRISVDLLSRLLVDIHQDSSEIMDDLLSSYQTSLLDMVFLGDIANRGKFNMIMADQIDPFMPGLEYMDRGDFENELKQVLGDIHCAYDIGEDSVLIVGRDGMLIAGSASKRFEKVFISYFSLLCREMFLRSFFTRIFVLEELLKHIRELIFRAKEDPHHLVTIRAKLNQATNDLILFTDTLGYLLESLEFVKIPQKSPNASEEEESIFSYLDLKKQHHDILLRARDLEKLVHGAKYEIVNLRQMAEVLNTSELEDIFKTVEGNTKVLADSSLSVEQCGSSLELVQILLAGSFAFTLLDRIPGGTLNVDMPKWVETAFAKPIIDVPLLFFVLNMFWMVGCIYLLIRYKKKKSHDEEYGRRTLRIKVNKSISIDAFETFLGTKILDKQESVSQIASEVRRVVWKDMGLQACNDERAHPHRGVTYLKGGLSWKLKFKYLIGNALEKWWARLHREKLSPTANPIGNSVSPLTTVNVAEDLLEPGIPVEVEVEYDSRYGFLLFVTFHFQIQDKKIPFFQLCRNYLTRLKEKLNIGGKTAPKPKRTPDESFYPRNETVMMEQELISWFAMEMKQHEVIKNVELFLSSL
;
A
#
# COMPACT_ATOMS: atom_id res chain seq x y z
N MET A 1 44.26 -54.21 38.74
CA MET A 1 44.06 -55.45 39.52
C MET A 1 42.60 -55.82 39.37
N GLU A 2 42.37 -57.04 38.87
CA GLU A 2 41.14 -57.84 38.81
C GLU A 2 39.82 -57.25 38.29
N ASN A 3 39.29 -58.00 37.31
CA ASN A 3 37.97 -57.91 36.69
C ASN A 3 36.85 -58.29 37.66
N SER A 4 35.73 -57.59 37.55
CA SER A 4 34.39 -58.19 37.63
C SER A 4 33.48 -57.51 36.58
N PRO A 5 32.75 -58.27 35.76
CA PRO A 5 31.84 -57.70 34.77
C PRO A 5 30.57 -57.22 35.48
N LEU A 6 30.15 -55.98 35.19
CA LEU A 6 28.81 -55.50 35.51
C LEU A 6 27.81 -56.39 34.77
N GLN A 7 27.07 -57.20 35.52
CA GLN A 7 25.94 -57.97 35.03
C GLN A 7 24.86 -57.02 34.49
N PRO A 8 24.13 -57.38 33.42
CA PRO A 8 22.90 -56.70 33.08
C PRO A 8 21.91 -56.93 34.22
N VAL A 9 21.37 -55.86 34.78
CA VAL A 9 20.28 -55.94 35.76
C VAL A 9 19.09 -56.54 35.03
N VAL A 10 18.76 -57.78 35.39
CA VAL A 10 17.52 -58.46 35.03
C VAL A 10 16.40 -57.71 35.72
N ALA A 11 15.43 -57.21 34.95
CA ALA A 11 14.15 -56.78 35.48
C ALA A 11 13.52 -58.01 36.16
N THR A 12 13.38 -57.95 37.48
CA THR A 12 12.57 -58.90 38.23
C THR A 12 11.12 -58.63 37.88
N GLU A 13 10.54 -59.48 37.04
CA GLU A 13 9.09 -59.67 36.91
C GLU A 13 8.61 -60.29 38.23
N GLU A 14 8.24 -59.45 39.19
CA GLU A 14 7.38 -59.83 40.31
C GLU A 14 6.15 -58.92 40.24
N ASP A 15 5.03 -59.50 39.80
CA ASP A 15 3.63 -59.13 40.03
C ASP A 15 3.32 -57.68 40.47
N ASP A 16 3.44 -56.72 39.55
CA ASP A 16 2.71 -55.44 39.59
C ASP A 16 2.00 -55.27 38.24
N ALA A 17 0.81 -55.85 38.13
CA ALA A 17 -0.14 -55.45 37.09
C ALA A 17 -0.70 -54.08 37.52
N ASP A 18 -0.47 -53.05 36.70
CA ASP A 18 -1.08 -51.70 36.69
C ASP A 18 -0.17 -50.48 36.94
N THR A 19 1.15 -50.55 36.80
CA THR A 19 1.96 -49.30 36.79
C THR A 19 2.86 -49.17 35.56
N ASP A 20 2.49 -48.25 34.66
CA ASP A 20 3.28 -47.78 33.50
C ASP A 20 4.54 -46.98 33.92
N GLU A 21 5.12 -47.27 35.09
CA GLU A 21 6.24 -46.55 35.69
C GLU A 21 7.56 -47.33 35.55
N LEU A 22 8.58 -46.67 35.00
CA LEU A 22 9.92 -47.22 34.81
C LEU A 22 10.89 -46.63 35.83
N THR A 23 11.64 -47.49 36.53
CA THR A 23 12.64 -47.07 37.53
C THR A 23 14.03 -46.94 36.92
N PHE A 24 14.70 -45.81 37.16
CA PHE A 24 16.07 -45.51 36.72
C PHE A 24 17.00 -45.17 37.89
N THR A 25 18.30 -45.40 37.71
CA THR A 25 19.33 -44.97 38.67
C THR A 25 20.09 -43.78 38.11
N LEU A 26 19.97 -42.61 38.76
CA LEU A 26 20.54 -41.34 38.30
C LEU A 26 21.40 -40.68 39.39
N PRO A 27 22.37 -39.82 39.03
CA PRO A 27 23.10 -39.00 40.00
C PRO A 27 22.16 -38.03 40.75
N GLU A 28 22.38 -37.90 42.05
CA GLU A 28 21.69 -36.96 42.93
C GLU A 28 22.31 -35.56 42.79
N LEU A 29 21.47 -34.58 42.45
CA LEU A 29 21.85 -33.18 42.36
C LEU A 29 21.59 -32.45 43.69
N SER A 30 22.45 -31.50 44.04
CA SER A 30 22.24 -30.59 45.16
C SER A 30 21.07 -29.63 44.86
N LYS A 31 20.57 -28.90 45.87
CA LYS A 31 19.55 -27.85 45.66
C LYS A 31 20.00 -26.74 44.69
N ASP A 32 21.31 -26.61 44.49
CA ASP A 32 21.93 -25.63 43.59
C ASP A 32 22.25 -26.24 42.21
N GLY A 33 21.91 -27.51 41.96
CA GLY A 33 22.12 -28.20 40.69
C GLY A 33 23.51 -28.80 40.49
N ASP A 34 24.30 -28.97 41.56
CA ASP A 34 25.64 -29.56 41.49
C ASP A 34 25.63 -31.07 41.81
N ASP A 35 26.49 -31.86 41.15
CA ASP A 35 26.58 -33.31 41.37
C ASP A 35 27.08 -33.64 42.80
N THR A 36 26.26 -34.35 43.58
CA THR A 36 26.62 -34.78 44.95
C THR A 36 27.41 -36.08 45.00
N GLY A 37 27.58 -36.75 43.85
CA GLY A 37 28.29 -38.03 43.70
C GLY A 37 27.54 -39.26 44.23
N ARG A 38 26.30 -39.10 44.71
CA ARG A 38 25.39 -40.20 45.11
C ARG A 38 24.43 -40.53 43.96
N THR A 39 23.87 -41.74 43.96
CA THR A 39 22.87 -42.16 42.98
C THR A 39 21.52 -42.39 43.64
N VAL A 40 20.46 -41.81 43.11
CA VAL A 40 19.06 -41.95 43.54
C VAL A 40 18.29 -42.79 42.52
N ARG A 41 17.32 -43.57 43.01
CA ARG A 41 16.35 -44.27 42.17
C ARG A 41 15.16 -43.36 41.95
N GLU A 42 14.83 -43.09 40.70
CA GLU A 42 13.67 -42.28 40.30
C GLU A 42 12.75 -43.12 39.42
N THR A 43 11.44 -43.05 39.65
CA THR A 43 10.41 -43.65 38.81
C THR A 43 9.82 -42.59 37.87
N TRP A 44 9.62 -42.96 36.61
CA TRP A 44 9.10 -42.08 35.57
C TRP A 44 8.09 -42.82 34.70
N PRO A 45 6.96 -42.22 34.32
CA PRO A 45 6.01 -42.83 33.39
C PRO A 45 6.63 -43.09 32.01
N THR A 46 6.18 -44.15 31.34
CA THR A 46 6.62 -44.54 29.99
C THR A 46 6.55 -43.37 28.99
N ASP A 47 5.44 -42.63 28.97
CA ASP A 47 5.22 -41.51 28.04
C ASP A 47 6.21 -40.34 28.26
N HIS A 48 6.57 -40.03 29.51
CA HIS A 48 7.55 -38.99 29.85
C HIS A 48 8.93 -39.33 29.26
N ILE A 49 9.29 -40.62 29.27
CA ILE A 49 10.58 -41.10 28.76
C ILE A 49 10.57 -41.11 27.23
N MET A 50 9.44 -41.46 26.61
CA MET A 50 9.26 -41.39 25.16
C MET A 50 9.37 -39.94 24.67
N LEU A 51 8.78 -39.00 25.39
CA LEU A 51 8.90 -37.56 25.15
C LEU A 51 10.35 -37.07 25.29
N LEU A 52 11.04 -37.48 26.36
CA LEU A 52 12.46 -37.17 26.57
C LEU A 52 13.34 -37.73 25.43
N TYR A 53 13.04 -38.94 24.96
CA TYR A 53 13.76 -39.55 23.85
C TYR A 53 13.51 -38.80 22.53
N MET A 54 12.25 -38.44 22.24
CA MET A 54 11.91 -37.61 21.09
C MET A 54 12.69 -36.29 21.11
N LEU A 55 12.69 -35.58 22.24
CA LEU A 55 13.45 -34.34 22.42
C LEU A 55 14.94 -34.53 22.15
N SER A 56 15.52 -35.64 22.60
CA SER A 56 16.96 -35.92 22.40
C SER A 56 17.35 -36.11 20.92
N ARG A 57 16.40 -36.39 20.03
CA ARG A 57 16.70 -36.50 18.59
C ARG A 57 16.80 -35.12 17.92
N TYR A 58 16.08 -34.13 18.44
CA TYR A 58 16.03 -32.77 17.89
C TYR A 58 16.97 -31.80 18.61
N ALA A 59 17.05 -31.88 19.93
CA ALA A 59 17.71 -30.90 20.79
C ALA A 59 18.64 -31.57 21.82
N VAL A 60 19.95 -31.39 21.62
CA VAL A 60 21.00 -32.04 22.41
C VAL A 60 21.96 -30.98 22.96
N CYS A 61 22.26 -31.09 24.26
CA CYS A 61 23.30 -30.31 24.91
C CYS A 61 24.71 -30.68 24.40
N ALA A 62 25.54 -29.67 24.17
CA ALA A 62 26.90 -29.86 23.69
C ALA A 62 27.74 -30.63 24.72
N ARG A 63 28.44 -31.68 24.29
CA ARG A 63 29.31 -32.48 25.19
C ARG A 63 30.69 -31.85 25.34
N THR A 64 31.08 -31.02 24.39
CA THR A 64 32.37 -30.33 24.33
C THR A 64 32.15 -28.85 23.99
N LYS A 65 33.10 -27.99 24.37
CA LYS A 65 33.01 -26.52 24.16
C LYS A 65 32.97 -26.11 22.67
N ASP A 66 33.38 -26.99 21.77
CA ASP A 66 33.47 -26.72 20.33
C ASP A 66 32.22 -27.21 19.57
N GLU A 67 31.34 -27.98 20.22
CA GLU A 67 30.10 -28.48 19.63
C GLU A 67 29.00 -27.41 19.70
N LYS A 68 28.20 -27.30 18.63
CA LYS A 68 27.03 -26.44 18.61
C LYS A 68 25.88 -27.11 19.36
N GLU A 69 25.26 -26.37 20.27
CA GLU A 69 24.03 -26.78 20.94
C GLU A 69 22.83 -26.70 20.00
N SER A 70 21.94 -27.70 20.07
CA SER A 70 20.64 -27.65 19.39
C SER A 70 19.49 -27.53 20.37
N TRP A 71 18.46 -26.80 19.96
CA TRP A 71 17.27 -26.45 20.74
C TRP A 71 16.03 -26.62 19.87
N ILE A 72 14.94 -27.13 20.44
CA ILE A 72 13.63 -27.23 19.77
C ILE A 72 12.67 -26.22 20.38
N ARG A 73 11.92 -25.50 19.55
CA ARG A 73 10.92 -24.51 20.00
C ARG A 73 9.64 -25.22 20.45
N GLN A 74 8.88 -24.59 21.35
CA GLN A 74 7.64 -25.12 21.89
C GLN A 74 6.58 -25.48 20.83
N ILE A 75 6.32 -24.61 19.85
CA ILE A 75 5.28 -24.87 18.82
C ILE A 75 5.59 -26.14 18.00
N PRO A 76 6.78 -26.29 17.37
CA PRO A 76 7.15 -27.55 16.70
C PRO A 76 7.11 -28.77 17.62
N LEU A 77 7.43 -28.61 18.90
CA LEU A 77 7.38 -29.70 19.87
C LEU A 77 5.93 -30.19 20.08
N LEU A 78 4.97 -29.28 20.25
CA LEU A 78 3.55 -29.62 20.37
C LEU A 78 3.02 -30.34 19.13
N VAL A 79 3.44 -29.91 17.93
CA VAL A 79 3.07 -30.59 16.67
C VAL A 79 3.60 -32.03 16.64
N LEU A 80 4.84 -32.28 17.08
CA LEU A 80 5.36 -33.66 17.16
C LEU A 80 4.62 -34.51 18.18
N MET A 81 4.18 -33.92 19.29
CA MET A 81 3.42 -34.62 20.31
C MET A 81 2.05 -35.04 19.77
N TYR A 82 1.33 -34.14 19.11
CA TYR A 82 0.07 -34.48 18.42
C TYR A 82 0.26 -35.62 17.40
N GLU A 83 1.30 -35.57 16.58
CA GLU A 83 1.60 -36.63 15.59
C GLU A 83 1.97 -37.96 16.26
N GLY A 84 2.56 -37.93 17.45
CA GLY A 84 2.82 -39.11 18.27
C GLY A 84 1.55 -39.72 18.85
N ILE A 85 0.62 -38.89 19.31
CA ILE A 85 -0.71 -39.31 19.81
C ILE A 85 -1.55 -39.89 18.66
N ALA A 86 -1.63 -39.19 17.53
CA ALA A 86 -2.34 -39.66 16.35
C ALA A 86 -1.76 -40.97 15.76
N ALA A 87 -0.47 -41.25 16.00
CA ALA A 87 0.16 -42.51 15.64
C ALA A 87 -0.06 -43.65 16.68
N GLY A 88 -0.71 -43.36 17.81
CA GLY A 88 -0.89 -44.27 18.94
C GLY A 88 0.40 -44.60 19.69
N ALA A 89 1.43 -43.75 19.56
CA ALA A 89 2.74 -43.96 20.18
C ALA A 89 2.86 -43.28 21.56
N LEU A 90 2.11 -42.21 21.80
CA LEU A 90 2.02 -41.51 23.08
C LEU A 90 0.58 -41.60 23.58
N ASN A 91 0.39 -41.89 24.87
CA ASN A 91 -0.93 -41.99 25.48
C ASN A 91 -1.25 -40.70 26.25
N PHE A 92 -1.35 -39.58 25.53
CA PHE A 92 -1.74 -38.29 26.10
C PHE A 92 -3.04 -37.81 25.46
N ASP A 93 -3.90 -37.17 26.25
CA ASP A 93 -5.10 -36.52 25.71
C ASP A 93 -4.73 -35.20 25.01
N TYR A 94 -5.54 -34.80 24.01
CA TYR A 94 -5.43 -33.51 23.35
C TYR A 94 -6.78 -32.82 23.20
N ALA A 95 -6.74 -31.50 23.35
CA ALA A 95 -7.87 -30.63 23.13
C ALA A 95 -7.48 -29.47 22.21
N PRO A 96 -8.43 -28.91 21.43
CA PRO A 96 -8.17 -27.73 20.64
C PRO A 96 -7.85 -26.53 21.54
N ALA A 97 -6.75 -25.84 21.24
CA ALA A 97 -6.34 -24.65 21.96
C ALA A 97 -5.86 -23.57 20.99
N ALA A 98 -6.27 -22.33 21.24
CA ALA A 98 -5.89 -21.21 20.40
C ALA A 98 -4.49 -20.69 20.75
N MET A 99 -3.56 -20.83 19.80
CA MET A 99 -2.16 -20.46 19.93
C MET A 99 -1.79 -19.30 19.01
N VAL A 100 -0.93 -18.40 19.50
CA VAL A 100 -0.43 -17.27 18.69
C VAL A 100 0.86 -17.69 17.99
N ILE A 101 0.87 -17.61 16.67
CA ILE A 101 2.03 -17.90 15.82
C ILE A 101 2.48 -16.63 15.13
N ALA A 102 3.77 -16.35 15.26
CA ALA A 102 4.44 -15.29 14.51
C ALA A 102 4.59 -15.67 13.03
N GLN A 103 3.89 -14.95 12.15
CA GLN A 103 3.95 -15.08 10.69
C GLN A 103 4.58 -13.83 10.08
N GLU A 104 5.83 -13.93 9.60
CA GLU A 104 6.53 -12.83 8.89
C GLU A 104 6.50 -11.45 9.59
N GLY A 105 6.41 -11.42 10.93
CA GLY A 105 6.28 -10.18 11.71
C GLY A 105 4.85 -9.85 12.18
N ARG A 106 3.85 -10.67 11.82
CA ARG A 106 2.46 -10.54 12.24
C ARG A 106 2.07 -11.73 13.11
N PRO A 107 1.73 -11.53 14.40
CA PRO A 107 1.12 -12.60 15.20
C PRO A 107 -0.29 -12.90 14.66
N LYS A 108 -0.52 -14.13 14.22
CA LYS A 108 -1.85 -14.67 13.91
C LYS A 108 -2.25 -15.70 14.96
N ARG A 109 -3.54 -15.76 15.29
CA ARG A 109 -4.06 -16.75 16.23
C ARG A 109 -4.60 -17.92 15.43
N ILE A 110 -4.13 -19.12 15.73
CA ILE A 110 -4.63 -20.34 15.09
C ILE A 110 -5.09 -21.33 16.15
N TRP A 111 -6.16 -22.06 15.83
CA TRP A 111 -6.55 -23.22 16.62
C TRP A 111 -5.64 -24.40 16.27
N MET A 112 -5.11 -25.05 17.30
CA MET A 112 -4.34 -26.26 17.14
C MET A 112 -4.67 -27.25 18.25
N ASN A 113 -4.75 -28.53 17.91
CA ASN A 113 -4.90 -29.61 18.87
C ASN A 113 -3.63 -29.73 19.70
N THR A 114 -3.72 -29.39 20.98
CA THR A 114 -2.58 -29.44 21.91
C THR A 114 -2.88 -30.32 23.10
N THR A 115 -1.90 -31.12 23.48
CA THR A 115 -1.95 -31.89 24.73
C THR A 115 -1.55 -31.02 25.92
N GLN A 116 -2.38 -30.98 26.96
CA GLN A 116 -2.04 -30.35 28.24
C GLN A 116 -1.21 -31.30 29.10
N ASP A 117 -1.54 -32.59 29.13
CA ASP A 117 -0.76 -33.63 29.82
C ASP A 117 0.68 -33.65 29.35
N GLY A 118 0.88 -33.57 28.04
CA GLY A 118 2.21 -33.52 27.48
C GLY A 118 2.96 -32.22 27.83
N LYS A 119 2.29 -31.08 28.04
CA LYS A 119 2.94 -29.85 28.54
C LYS A 119 3.32 -30.01 30.01
N SER A 120 2.44 -30.57 30.84
CA SER A 120 2.72 -30.90 32.23
C SER A 120 3.91 -31.86 32.34
N ALA A 121 3.98 -32.88 31.48
CA ALA A 121 5.13 -33.80 31.40
C ALA A 121 6.45 -33.09 31.04
N ILE A 122 6.43 -32.05 30.20
CA ILE A 122 7.62 -31.23 29.91
C ILE A 122 8.05 -30.47 31.17
N ASP A 123 7.10 -29.90 31.90
CA ASP A 123 7.37 -29.14 33.12
C ASP A 123 7.91 -30.06 34.23
N ASP A 124 7.38 -31.27 34.39
CA ASP A 124 7.90 -32.27 35.35
C ASP A 124 9.34 -32.70 35.02
N LEU A 125 9.61 -32.98 33.74
CA LEU A 125 10.97 -33.30 33.26
C LEU A 125 11.94 -32.11 33.44
N ARG A 126 11.43 -30.89 33.40
CA ARG A 126 12.20 -29.66 33.62
C ARG A 126 12.46 -29.42 35.11
N GLU A 127 11.48 -29.62 35.98
CA GLU A 127 11.64 -29.58 37.44
C GLU A 127 12.68 -30.62 37.91
N ALA A 128 12.71 -31.80 37.29
CA ALA A 128 13.70 -32.83 37.55
C ALA A 128 15.08 -32.59 36.91
N ASN A 129 15.30 -31.45 36.25
CA ASN A 129 16.54 -31.09 35.55
C ASN A 129 16.97 -32.10 34.45
N LEU A 130 16.01 -32.83 33.86
CA LEU A 130 16.25 -33.71 32.71
C LEU A 130 16.20 -32.92 31.39
N ILE A 131 15.50 -31.78 31.39
CA ILE A 131 15.38 -30.85 30.26
C ILE A 131 15.79 -29.44 30.72
N ASN A 132 16.54 -28.76 29.86
CA ASN A 132 16.85 -27.35 29.97
C ASN A 132 15.82 -26.51 29.21
N GLY A 133 15.44 -25.35 29.75
CA GLY A 133 14.54 -24.39 29.11
C GLY A 133 15.25 -23.07 28.80
N LEU A 134 15.13 -22.60 27.56
CA LEU A 134 15.64 -21.33 27.08
C LEU A 134 14.48 -20.42 26.69
N LYS A 135 14.40 -19.22 27.26
CA LYS A 135 13.43 -18.20 26.86
C LYS A 135 14.10 -17.22 25.90
N LEU A 136 13.55 -17.10 24.70
CA LEU A 136 14.03 -16.22 23.64
C LEU A 136 12.98 -15.12 23.40
N SER A 137 13.43 -13.90 23.16
CA SER A 137 12.56 -12.89 22.55
C SER A 137 12.62 -13.06 21.03
N THR A 138 11.47 -13.18 20.39
CA THR A 138 11.35 -13.08 18.93
C THR A 138 11.53 -11.63 18.48
N LYS A 139 11.68 -11.42 17.16
CA LYS A 139 11.67 -10.07 16.57
C LYS A 139 10.36 -9.36 16.89
N ASP A 140 9.28 -10.13 16.93
CA ASP A 140 7.91 -9.67 17.14
C ASP A 140 7.58 -9.49 18.63
N TYR A 141 8.60 -9.35 19.48
CA TYR A 141 8.49 -9.12 20.94
C TYR A 141 7.72 -10.20 21.73
N HIS A 142 7.41 -11.34 21.12
CA HIS A 142 6.88 -12.50 21.81
C HIS A 142 7.99 -13.33 22.43
N SER A 143 7.78 -13.77 23.68
CA SER A 143 8.65 -14.76 24.30
C SER A 143 8.33 -16.15 23.77
N VAL A 144 9.35 -16.80 23.21
CA VAL A 144 9.27 -18.20 22.76
C VAL A 144 10.13 -19.03 23.68
N THR A 145 9.54 -20.10 24.22
CA THR A 145 10.28 -21.10 24.99
C THR A 145 10.84 -22.15 24.05
N ALA A 146 12.10 -22.50 24.26
CA ALA A 146 12.78 -23.59 23.58
C ALA A 146 13.32 -24.57 24.62
N PHE A 147 13.36 -25.85 24.27
CA PHE A 147 13.75 -26.95 25.14
C PHE A 147 14.96 -27.68 24.57
N GLN A 148 15.75 -28.27 25.47
CA GLN A 148 16.91 -29.09 25.15
C GLN A 148 17.10 -30.16 26.22
N VAL A 149 17.52 -31.38 25.83
CA VAL A 149 17.81 -32.43 26.80
C VAL A 149 19.11 -32.14 27.55
N SER A 150 19.07 -32.24 28.89
CA SER A 150 20.22 -32.03 29.75
C SER A 150 21.18 -33.24 29.72
N PHE A 151 22.39 -33.08 30.27
CA PHE A 151 23.33 -34.21 30.38
C PHE A 151 22.77 -35.36 31.23
N ARG A 152 21.99 -35.03 32.27
CA ARG A 152 21.28 -35.99 33.12
C ARG A 152 20.22 -36.75 32.33
N GLY A 153 19.44 -36.04 31.51
CA GLY A 153 18.46 -36.66 30.60
C GLY A 153 19.11 -37.62 29.61
N LEU A 154 20.29 -37.27 29.05
CA LEU A 154 21.04 -38.17 28.17
C LEU A 154 21.52 -39.45 28.88
N GLN A 155 21.92 -39.35 30.16
CA GLN A 155 22.30 -40.52 30.96
C GLN A 155 21.10 -41.43 31.20
N LEU A 156 19.92 -40.87 31.52
CA LEU A 156 18.67 -41.63 31.67
C LEU A 156 18.38 -42.40 30.37
N LEU A 157 18.46 -41.74 29.22
CA LEU A 157 18.18 -42.35 27.91
C LEU A 157 19.13 -43.51 27.54
N THR A 158 20.30 -43.63 28.16
CA THR A 158 21.17 -44.81 27.95
C THR A 158 20.61 -46.09 28.57
N GLN A 159 19.79 -45.96 29.63
CA GLN A 159 19.18 -47.07 30.36
C GLN A 159 17.83 -47.51 29.73
N VAL A 160 17.24 -46.68 28.86
CA VAL A 160 15.93 -46.93 28.23
C VAL A 160 15.99 -48.07 27.21
N SER A 161 14.95 -48.92 27.23
CA SER A 161 14.76 -50.06 26.33
C SER A 161 14.77 -49.65 24.84
N LYS A 162 15.09 -50.60 23.97
CA LYS A 162 15.12 -50.35 22.52
C LYS A 162 13.72 -50.28 21.91
N GLU A 163 12.73 -50.88 22.54
CA GLU A 163 11.35 -50.96 22.03
C GLU A 163 10.67 -49.60 22.06
N LEU A 164 10.73 -48.89 23.20
CA LEU A 164 10.19 -47.52 23.34
C LEU A 164 10.83 -46.56 22.32
N LYS A 165 12.13 -46.72 22.06
CA LYS A 165 12.85 -45.93 21.06
C LYS A 165 12.38 -46.19 19.63
N VAL A 166 12.00 -47.43 19.32
CA VAL A 166 11.48 -47.80 17.99
C VAL A 166 10.10 -47.20 17.77
N ASN A 167 9.24 -47.18 18.80
CA ASN A 167 7.91 -46.57 18.72
C ASN A 167 8.02 -45.07 18.40
N VAL A 168 8.90 -44.36 19.10
CA VAL A 168 9.17 -42.93 18.84
C VAL A 168 9.82 -42.69 17.47
N ASP A 169 10.77 -43.53 17.07
CA ASP A 169 11.40 -43.44 15.74
C ASP A 169 10.42 -43.71 14.59
N ALA A 170 9.27 -44.36 14.83
CA ALA A 170 8.31 -44.70 13.79
C ALA A 170 7.62 -43.47 13.16
N PHE A 171 7.33 -42.43 13.96
CA PHE A 171 6.62 -41.24 13.49
C PHE A 171 7.53 -40.02 13.27
N ILE A 172 8.74 -40.00 13.84
CA ILE A 172 9.71 -38.90 13.72
C ILE A 172 10.53 -38.96 12.43
N PHE A 173 10.72 -40.16 11.88
CA PHE A 173 11.48 -40.38 10.65
C PHE A 173 10.57 -40.48 9.44
N ALA A 174 11.06 -40.05 8.28
CA ALA A 174 10.36 -40.28 7.03
C ALA A 174 10.11 -41.79 6.79
N PRO A 175 8.91 -42.17 6.29
CA PRO A 175 8.57 -43.57 6.06
C PRO A 175 9.42 -44.16 4.93
N LYS A 176 9.58 -45.49 4.91
CA LYS A 176 10.24 -46.18 3.78
C LYS A 176 9.35 -46.03 2.54
N PRO A 177 9.90 -45.73 1.35
CA PRO A 177 11.28 -45.92 0.89
C PRO A 177 12.21 -44.70 1.03
N TYR A 178 11.77 -43.61 1.66
CA TYR A 178 12.54 -42.37 1.76
C TYR A 178 13.73 -42.52 2.71
N ARG A 179 14.71 -41.60 2.61
CA ARG A 179 15.89 -41.63 3.46
C ARG A 179 15.47 -41.42 4.91
N ARG A 180 16.02 -42.22 5.83
CA ARG A 180 15.78 -42.12 7.29
C ARG A 180 16.43 -40.86 7.86
N GLU A 181 15.84 -39.70 7.55
CA GLU A 181 16.16 -38.40 8.10
C GLU A 181 14.98 -37.90 8.96
N LEU A 182 15.30 -37.07 9.96
CA LEU A 182 14.31 -36.50 10.88
C LEU A 182 13.37 -35.56 10.12
N LEU A 183 12.08 -35.67 10.42
CA LEU A 183 11.08 -34.74 9.90
C LEU A 183 11.29 -33.36 10.50
N LYS A 184 11.41 -32.35 9.63
CA LYS A 184 11.45 -30.94 10.01
C LYS A 184 10.05 -30.37 9.90
N ILE A 185 9.67 -29.56 10.87
CA ILE A 185 8.37 -28.89 10.89
C ILE A 185 8.52 -27.49 10.31
N ARG A 186 7.66 -27.18 9.34
CA ARG A 186 7.52 -25.84 8.78
C ARG A 186 6.05 -25.47 8.78
N TYR A 187 5.74 -24.26 9.23
CA TYR A 187 4.41 -23.69 9.09
C TYR A 187 4.29 -23.02 7.71
N ILE A 188 3.21 -23.30 6.96
CA ILE A 188 2.89 -22.54 5.75
C ILE A 188 2.03 -21.35 6.15
N PRO A 189 2.48 -20.11 5.88
CA PRO A 189 1.69 -18.91 6.18
C PRO A 189 0.37 -18.87 5.40
N ILE A 190 -0.67 -18.30 6.02
CA ILE A 190 -1.91 -17.93 5.32
C ILE A 190 -1.60 -16.72 4.44
N ARG A 191 -1.79 -16.82 3.12
CA ARG A 191 -1.59 -15.68 2.22
C ARG A 191 -2.87 -14.87 2.21
N ASP A 192 -2.83 -13.69 2.85
CA ASP A 192 -3.86 -12.69 2.60
C ASP A 192 -3.90 -12.44 1.08
N PRO A 193 -5.09 -12.30 0.45
CA PRO A 193 -5.18 -12.00 -0.98
C PRO A 193 -4.27 -10.80 -1.27
N PRO A 194 -3.39 -10.87 -2.30
CA PRO A 194 -2.33 -9.90 -2.46
C PRO A 194 -2.92 -8.49 -2.58
N ASP A 195 -2.45 -7.59 -1.72
CA ASP A 195 -2.63 -6.16 -1.91
C ASP A 195 -2.14 -5.81 -3.33
N ALA A 196 -2.91 -5.00 -4.06
CA ALA A 196 -2.64 -4.65 -5.47
C ALA A 196 -1.25 -4.02 -5.74
N SER A 197 -0.47 -3.73 -4.69
CA SER A 197 0.90 -3.20 -4.76
C SER A 197 1.99 -4.25 -5.00
N ASP A 198 1.80 -5.52 -4.61
CA ASP A 198 2.89 -6.50 -4.56
C ASP A 198 3.06 -7.33 -5.85
N THR A 199 2.14 -7.17 -6.81
CA THR A 199 2.16 -7.86 -8.11
C THR A 199 3.23 -7.37 -9.11
N ILE A 200 4.09 -6.40 -8.76
CA ILE A 200 5.00 -5.77 -9.73
C ILE A 200 6.37 -6.47 -9.82
N GLU A 201 6.81 -7.22 -8.81
CA GLU A 201 8.21 -7.71 -8.77
C GLU A 201 8.48 -9.12 -9.35
N SER A 202 7.45 -9.89 -9.75
CA SER A 202 7.64 -11.28 -10.21
C SER A 202 7.25 -11.56 -11.68
N ALA A 203 7.12 -10.53 -12.52
CA ALA A 203 6.83 -10.70 -13.96
C ALA A 203 8.10 -10.73 -14.82
N ALA A 204 8.96 -11.74 -14.63
CA ALA A 204 10.05 -12.08 -15.56
C ALA A 204 10.03 -13.59 -15.89
N GLY A 205 8.93 -14.05 -16.49
CA GLY A 205 8.76 -15.39 -17.06
C GLY A 205 7.83 -15.32 -18.27
N PRO A 206 7.93 -16.23 -19.26
CA PRO A 206 7.32 -16.04 -20.57
C PRO A 206 5.79 -16.04 -20.49
N ALA A 207 5.20 -15.05 -21.14
CA ALA A 207 3.77 -14.76 -21.17
C ALA A 207 2.92 -15.98 -21.55
N TRP A 208 2.25 -16.54 -20.55
CA TRP A 208 0.93 -17.16 -20.69
C TRP A 208 -0.01 -16.30 -19.86
N THR A 209 -0.87 -15.57 -20.56
CA THR A 209 -1.78 -14.57 -20.00
C THR A 209 -2.86 -15.22 -19.15
N PHE A 210 -2.73 -15.14 -17.82
CA PHE A 210 -3.86 -15.21 -16.90
C PHE A 210 -4.12 -13.80 -16.38
N ASN A 211 -5.18 -13.17 -16.89
CA ASN A 211 -5.67 -11.89 -16.41
C ASN A 211 -6.72 -12.18 -15.33
N LYS A 212 -6.34 -12.18 -14.04
CA LYS A 212 -7.28 -12.07 -12.93
C LYS A 212 -7.25 -10.62 -12.45
N GLY A 213 -8.14 -9.80 -13.03
CA GLY A 213 -8.49 -8.49 -12.51
C GLY A 213 -9.58 -8.64 -11.47
N SER A 214 -9.40 -7.97 -10.33
CA SER A 214 -10.41 -7.76 -9.31
C SER A 214 -11.53 -6.87 -9.86
N GLU A 215 -12.67 -7.47 -10.17
CA GLU A 215 -13.94 -6.77 -10.32
C GLU A 215 -15.03 -7.67 -9.72
N LYS A 216 -15.50 -7.36 -8.50
CA LYS A 216 -16.86 -7.74 -8.10
C LYS A 216 -17.82 -6.85 -8.88
N HIS A 217 -17.99 -7.15 -10.17
CA HIS A 217 -19.06 -6.60 -10.99
C HIS A 217 -19.75 -7.78 -11.70
N LEU A 218 -21.03 -7.92 -11.40
CA LEU A 218 -21.93 -8.91 -11.99
C LEU A 218 -22.05 -8.71 -13.51
N THR A 219 -21.69 -9.73 -14.29
CA THR A 219 -22.13 -9.88 -15.67
C THR A 219 -22.89 -11.19 -15.80
N GLY A 220 -24.13 -11.10 -16.29
CA GLY A 220 -25.08 -12.20 -16.35
C GLY A 220 -24.95 -13.05 -17.61
N GLY A 221 -25.08 -14.36 -17.41
CA GLY A 221 -26.02 -15.22 -18.13
C GLY A 221 -25.63 -15.86 -19.46
N GLY A 222 -25.48 -17.19 -19.44
CA GLY A 222 -26.17 -18.06 -20.41
C GLY A 222 -25.34 -19.22 -21.01
N GLY A 223 -25.66 -20.47 -20.63
CA GLY A 223 -25.34 -21.65 -21.43
C GLY A 223 -25.20 -22.96 -20.64
N GLU A 224 -26.22 -23.82 -20.73
CA GLU A 224 -26.28 -25.18 -20.17
C GLU A 224 -25.10 -26.07 -20.58
N ASN A 225 -24.54 -26.82 -19.60
CA ASN A 225 -24.24 -28.25 -19.74
C ASN A 225 -23.93 -28.86 -18.37
N GLN A 226 -24.68 -29.91 -18.04
CA GLN A 226 -24.43 -30.83 -16.94
C GLN A 226 -23.14 -31.61 -17.19
N GLU A 227 -22.15 -31.44 -16.33
CA GLU A 227 -21.21 -32.50 -15.93
C GLU A 227 -21.01 -32.37 -14.42
N ALA A 228 -21.29 -33.45 -13.70
CA ALA A 228 -21.04 -33.58 -12.27
C ALA A 228 -19.52 -33.50 -12.04
N ALA A 229 -19.04 -32.34 -11.64
CA ALA A 229 -17.77 -32.20 -10.97
C ALA A 229 -18.06 -32.26 -9.47
N GLU A 230 -17.39 -33.19 -8.78
CA GLU A 230 -17.20 -33.12 -7.34
C GLU A 230 -16.68 -31.70 -7.05
N GLU A 231 -17.52 -30.87 -6.44
CA GLU A 231 -17.08 -29.62 -5.85
C GLU A 231 -16.23 -30.03 -4.64
N ASP A 232 -14.94 -30.26 -4.89
CA ASP A 232 -13.93 -30.11 -3.86
C ASP A 232 -14.15 -28.69 -3.32
N SER A 233 -14.69 -28.60 -2.10
CA SER A 233 -14.71 -27.38 -1.30
C SER A 233 -13.34 -26.71 -1.52
N GLU A 234 -13.31 -25.44 -1.94
CA GLU A 234 -12.09 -24.62 -1.95
C GLU A 234 -11.65 -24.47 -0.47
N PHE A 235 -11.10 -25.55 0.07
CA PHE A 235 -10.59 -25.68 1.41
C PHE A 235 -9.25 -24.98 1.35
N ASN A 236 -9.16 -23.80 1.95
CA ASN A 236 -7.93 -23.00 2.01
C ASN A 236 -6.74 -23.93 2.33
N GLU A 237 -5.82 -24.11 1.37
CA GLU A 237 -4.56 -24.88 1.52
C GLU A 237 -3.58 -24.19 2.51
N GLU A 238 -4.06 -23.21 3.25
CA GLU A 238 -3.30 -22.13 3.85
C GLU A 238 -3.38 -22.21 5.39
N GLY A 239 -2.25 -22.06 6.08
CA GLY A 239 -2.19 -22.15 7.55
C GLY A 239 -1.93 -23.53 8.14
N ARG A 240 -1.41 -24.48 7.36
CA ARG A 240 -1.10 -25.85 7.84
C ARG A 240 0.38 -26.04 8.19
N PHE A 241 0.64 -26.96 9.12
CA PHE A 241 2.00 -27.45 9.37
C PHE A 241 2.38 -28.56 8.40
N ILE A 242 3.59 -28.49 7.86
CA ILE A 242 4.21 -29.55 7.07
C ILE A 242 5.29 -30.23 7.90
N LEU A 243 5.27 -31.57 7.88
CA LEU A 243 6.41 -32.42 8.23
C LEU A 243 7.16 -32.80 6.97
N GLU A 244 8.36 -32.26 6.79
CA GLU A 244 9.17 -32.46 5.59
C GLU A 244 10.50 -33.15 5.88
N SER A 245 10.95 -33.92 4.90
CA SER A 245 12.27 -34.52 4.79
C SER A 245 12.69 -34.53 3.32
N ILE A 246 13.92 -34.96 3.02
CA ILE A 246 14.41 -34.99 1.64
C ILE A 246 13.55 -35.96 0.80
N GLY A 247 12.70 -35.39 -0.07
CA GLY A 247 11.84 -36.13 -0.98
C GLY A 247 10.51 -36.62 -0.37
N TYR A 248 10.20 -36.24 0.87
CA TYR A 248 8.94 -36.58 1.54
C TYR A 248 8.38 -35.36 2.25
N PHE A 249 7.10 -35.08 2.07
CA PHE A 249 6.38 -34.11 2.88
C PHE A 249 4.98 -34.65 3.17
N ARG A 250 4.46 -34.34 4.35
CA ARG A 250 3.06 -34.55 4.70
C ARG A 250 2.52 -33.34 5.44
N TYR A 251 1.23 -33.07 5.28
CA TYR A 251 0.52 -32.12 6.13
C TYR A 251 0.22 -32.77 7.48
N SER A 252 0.33 -31.98 8.54
CA SER A 252 -0.12 -32.36 9.88
C SER A 252 -1.60 -32.06 10.01
N GLY A 253 -2.34 -32.97 10.65
CA GLY A 253 -3.75 -32.75 11.05
C GLY A 253 -3.90 -31.91 12.32
N VAL A 254 -2.82 -31.36 12.88
CA VAL A 254 -2.85 -30.63 14.16
C VAL A 254 -3.73 -29.37 14.13
N THR A 255 -3.92 -28.76 12.96
CA THR A 255 -4.77 -27.58 12.76
C THR A 255 -6.20 -27.92 12.35
N GLU A 256 -6.51 -29.21 12.14
CA GLU A 256 -7.87 -29.68 11.88
C GLU A 256 -8.55 -29.88 13.24
N THR A 257 -9.41 -28.93 13.62
CA THR A 257 -10.22 -29.04 14.85
C THR A 257 -11.29 -30.11 14.66
N GLU A 258 -11.62 -30.82 15.74
CA GLU A 258 -12.64 -31.86 15.70
C GLU A 258 -14.01 -31.28 16.04
N ASP A 259 -14.98 -31.47 15.16
CA ASP A 259 -16.34 -30.99 15.36
C ASP A 259 -17.16 -32.00 16.16
N VAL A 260 -18.07 -31.47 16.99
CA VAL A 260 -18.98 -32.27 17.82
C VAL A 260 -20.43 -31.91 17.50
N SER A 261 -21.31 -32.91 17.52
CA SER A 261 -22.75 -32.66 17.40
C SER A 261 -23.33 -32.22 18.74
N TYR A 262 -24.03 -31.08 18.77
CA TYR A 262 -24.59 -30.54 19.99
C TYR A 262 -25.87 -29.75 19.77
N VAL A 263 -26.62 -29.58 20.86
CA VAL A 263 -27.85 -28.77 20.89
C VAL A 263 -27.73 -27.76 22.03
N SER A 264 -28.02 -26.51 21.70
CA SER A 264 -27.79 -25.39 22.58
C SER A 264 -29.01 -24.45 22.59
N SER A 265 -29.26 -23.83 23.76
CA SER A 265 -30.32 -22.84 23.97
C SER A 265 -29.70 -21.47 24.27
N PRO A 266 -30.32 -20.36 23.87
CA PRO A 266 -29.77 -19.03 24.14
C PRO A 266 -29.83 -18.71 25.63
N PHE A 267 -28.78 -18.06 26.13
CA PHE A 267 -28.68 -17.61 27.52
C PHE A 267 -28.24 -16.16 27.58
N VAL A 268 -28.95 -15.33 28.35
CA VAL A 268 -28.54 -13.96 28.67
C VAL A 268 -28.67 -13.77 30.18
N PRO A 269 -27.62 -13.32 30.89
CA PRO A 269 -27.64 -13.15 32.34
C PRO A 269 -28.81 -12.28 32.80
N GLN A 270 -29.49 -12.66 33.88
CA GLN A 270 -30.68 -11.93 34.34
C GLN A 270 -30.32 -10.51 34.78
N CYS A 271 -29.10 -10.29 35.28
CA CYS A 271 -28.63 -8.99 35.73
C CYS A 271 -28.46 -7.94 34.60
N VAL A 272 -28.35 -8.35 33.33
CA VAL A 272 -28.23 -7.44 32.18
C VAL A 272 -29.55 -7.23 31.44
N ARG A 273 -30.58 -8.00 31.80
CA ARG A 273 -31.93 -7.87 31.23
C ARG A 273 -32.75 -6.85 32.01
N SER A 274 -33.62 -6.13 31.31
CA SER A 274 -34.60 -5.26 31.96
C SER A 274 -35.57 -6.08 32.83
N HIS A 275 -35.96 -5.56 34.00
CA HIS A 275 -37.02 -6.15 34.83
C HIS A 275 -38.38 -6.20 34.12
N GLU A 276 -38.54 -5.40 33.06
CA GLU A 276 -39.73 -5.34 32.21
C GLU A 276 -39.61 -6.20 30.94
N ALA A 277 -38.55 -7.01 30.80
CA ALA A 277 -38.39 -7.88 29.63
C ALA A 277 -39.49 -8.95 29.58
N TYR A 278 -40.50 -8.74 28.74
CA TYR A 278 -41.67 -9.62 28.62
C TYR A 278 -41.40 -10.92 27.83
N GLN A 279 -40.33 -10.97 27.04
CA GLN A 279 -40.04 -12.15 26.20
C GLN A 279 -39.13 -13.14 26.93
N GLN A 280 -39.62 -14.37 27.07
CA GLN A 280 -38.80 -15.49 27.54
C GLN A 280 -37.81 -15.91 26.47
N LEU A 281 -36.66 -16.43 26.91
CA LEU A 281 -35.68 -17.03 26.01
C LEU A 281 -36.29 -18.26 25.33
N SER A 282 -35.95 -18.49 24.06
CA SER A 282 -36.28 -19.75 23.40
C SER A 282 -35.53 -20.93 24.04
N SER A 283 -36.01 -22.15 23.81
CA SER A 283 -35.38 -23.35 24.36
C SER A 283 -35.44 -24.54 23.40
N ASN A 284 -34.27 -25.10 23.15
CA ASN A 284 -34.02 -26.22 22.25
C ASN A 284 -33.91 -27.56 22.99
N ALA A 285 -34.17 -27.61 24.30
CA ALA A 285 -34.06 -28.83 25.11
C ALA A 285 -34.90 -30.01 24.58
N HIS A 286 -35.97 -29.76 23.83
CA HIS A 286 -36.78 -30.81 23.19
C HIS A 286 -36.07 -31.51 22.03
N ARG A 287 -35.10 -30.84 21.40
CA ARG A 287 -34.28 -31.33 20.28
C ARG A 287 -32.99 -32.01 20.74
N ALA A 288 -32.71 -32.04 22.04
CA ALA A 288 -31.47 -32.59 22.61
C ALA A 288 -31.13 -34.03 22.16
N LEU A 289 -32.12 -34.82 21.74
CA LEU A 289 -31.91 -36.17 21.20
C LEU A 289 -31.28 -36.18 19.79
N GLU A 290 -31.35 -35.07 19.05
CA GLU A 290 -30.75 -34.93 17.72
C GLU A 290 -29.22 -34.97 17.79
N ALA A 291 -28.61 -34.43 18.85
CA ALA A 291 -27.16 -34.47 19.07
C ALA A 291 -26.62 -35.91 19.10
N ALA A 292 -27.37 -36.85 19.68
CA ALA A 292 -26.97 -38.26 19.79
C ALA A 292 -27.03 -39.02 18.45
N SER A 293 -27.68 -38.44 17.43
CA SER A 293 -27.75 -39.02 16.09
C SER A 293 -26.58 -38.62 15.20
N GLY A 294 -25.81 -37.60 15.60
CA GLY A 294 -24.64 -37.13 14.87
C GLY A 294 -23.46 -38.10 14.96
N GLN A 295 -22.64 -38.12 13.93
CA GLN A 295 -21.34 -38.82 13.94
C GLN A 295 -20.29 -37.91 14.59
N SER A 296 -19.35 -38.50 15.32
CA SER A 296 -18.21 -37.78 15.89
C SER A 296 -16.94 -38.03 15.08
N ASN A 297 -16.18 -36.98 14.82
CA ASN A 297 -14.88 -37.04 14.13
C ASN A 297 -13.69 -37.22 15.09
N ILE A 298 -13.96 -37.46 16.37
CA ILE A 298 -12.96 -37.59 17.44
C ILE A 298 -12.08 -38.82 17.21
N ARG A 299 -10.76 -38.62 17.13
CA ARG A 299 -9.78 -39.71 16.89
C ARG A 299 -9.27 -40.37 18.18
N ASP A 300 -9.50 -39.76 19.33
CA ASP A 300 -8.93 -40.17 20.62
C ASP A 300 -9.91 -40.94 21.53
N THR A 301 -9.37 -41.66 22.52
CA THR A 301 -10.12 -42.25 23.63
C THR A 301 -10.26 -41.24 24.77
N LEU A 302 -11.41 -40.58 24.85
CA LEU A 302 -11.68 -39.55 25.86
C LEU A 302 -11.61 -40.13 27.29
N SER A 303 -10.77 -39.55 28.14
CA SER A 303 -10.80 -39.74 29.60
C SER A 303 -11.63 -38.61 30.22
N GLU A 304 -12.70 -38.94 30.95
CA GLU A 304 -13.55 -37.97 31.64
C GLU A 304 -13.18 -37.89 33.13
N ALA A 305 -12.42 -36.87 33.55
CA ALA A 305 -12.12 -36.60 34.96
C ALA A 305 -13.14 -35.65 35.59
N ILE A 306 -13.55 -34.58 34.89
CA ILE A 306 -14.48 -33.57 35.40
C ILE A 306 -15.76 -33.51 34.57
N VAL A 307 -16.88 -33.56 35.30
CA VAL A 307 -18.22 -33.46 34.74
C VAL A 307 -18.96 -32.28 35.36
N LEU A 308 -19.64 -31.50 34.51
CA LEU A 308 -20.45 -30.36 34.89
C LEU A 308 -21.94 -30.65 34.68
N ALA A 309 -22.76 -30.25 35.66
CA ALA A 309 -24.21 -30.33 35.58
C ALA A 309 -24.81 -28.99 35.12
N ASN A 310 -25.61 -29.05 34.06
CA ASN A 310 -26.27 -27.92 33.41
C ASN A 310 -25.33 -26.74 33.13
N PRO A 311 -24.24 -26.94 32.37
CA PRO A 311 -23.29 -25.88 32.09
C PRO A 311 -23.89 -24.82 31.17
N VAL A 312 -23.61 -23.57 31.52
CA VAL A 312 -23.88 -22.36 30.75
C VAL A 312 -22.54 -21.74 30.41
N CYS A 313 -22.31 -21.54 29.11
CA CYS A 313 -21.09 -20.96 28.57
C CYS A 313 -21.36 -19.52 28.16
N LEU A 314 -20.62 -18.60 28.75
CA LEU A 314 -20.57 -17.20 28.38
C LEU A 314 -19.20 -16.92 27.74
N VAL A 315 -19.19 -16.51 26.48
CA VAL A 315 -17.99 -16.04 25.80
C VAL A 315 -18.07 -14.53 25.71
N GLY A 316 -17.03 -13.86 26.16
CA GLY A 316 -16.99 -12.41 26.33
C GLY A 316 -15.91 -11.79 25.47
N GLU A 317 -16.23 -10.66 24.87
CA GLU A 317 -15.25 -9.84 24.18
C GLU A 317 -15.49 -8.36 24.39
N TRP A 318 -14.48 -7.57 24.04
CA TRP A 318 -14.58 -6.13 24.06
C TRP A 318 -14.32 -5.58 22.66
N ILE A 319 -15.29 -4.84 22.12
CA ILE A 319 -15.21 -4.16 20.82
C ILE A 319 -15.45 -2.66 21.06
N PRO A 320 -14.74 -1.76 20.38
CA PRO A 320 -14.99 -0.33 20.50
C PRO A 320 -16.42 0.02 20.06
N PHE A 321 -17.26 0.35 21.03
CA PHE A 321 -18.61 0.89 20.83
C PHE A 321 -18.71 2.32 21.38
N GLY A 322 -19.56 3.12 20.74
CA GLY A 322 -20.02 4.39 21.27
C GLY A 322 -21.55 4.47 21.25
N SER A 323 -22.13 5.40 22.02
CA SER A 323 -23.58 5.59 22.10
C SER A 323 -24.26 5.73 20.74
N ASN A 324 -23.64 6.48 19.81
CA ASN A 324 -24.18 6.66 18.47
C ASN A 324 -24.12 5.37 17.62
N GLN A 325 -23.13 4.50 17.86
CA GLN A 325 -23.03 3.22 17.17
C GLN A 325 -24.12 2.25 17.65
N ILE A 326 -24.46 2.27 18.95
CA ILE A 326 -25.59 1.49 19.48
C ILE A 326 -26.93 1.99 18.93
N VAL A 327 -27.13 3.31 18.83
CA VAL A 327 -28.34 3.86 18.18
C VAL A 327 -28.42 3.42 16.71
N ALA A 328 -27.33 3.52 15.97
CA ALA A 328 -27.28 3.08 14.58
C ALA A 328 -27.51 1.56 14.42
N LEU A 329 -26.98 0.75 15.35
CA LEU A 329 -27.22 -0.69 15.37
C LEU A 329 -28.69 -1.01 15.68
N ASN A 330 -29.30 -0.31 16.62
CA ASN A 330 -30.73 -0.42 16.94
C ASN A 330 -31.61 -0.08 15.72
N GLU A 331 -31.26 0.96 14.97
CA GLU A 331 -31.93 1.31 13.71
C GLU A 331 -31.72 0.23 12.64
N ARG A 332 -30.49 -0.29 12.47
CA ARG A 332 -30.17 -1.36 11.52
C ARG A 332 -30.91 -2.67 11.83
N LEU A 333 -31.01 -3.03 13.11
CA LEU A 333 -31.72 -4.23 13.57
C LEU A 333 -33.24 -4.08 13.53
N GLY A 334 -33.76 -2.88 13.23
CA GLY A 334 -35.19 -2.60 13.26
C GLY A 334 -35.78 -2.71 14.67
N SER A 335 -35.01 -2.45 15.73
CA SER A 335 -35.50 -2.58 17.12
C SER A 335 -36.63 -1.61 17.42
N MET A 336 -36.61 -0.44 16.79
CA MET A 336 -37.66 0.59 16.89
C MET A 336 -38.83 0.36 15.93
N ASP A 337 -38.70 -0.58 14.98
CA ASP A 337 -39.69 -0.82 13.95
C ASP A 337 -40.78 -1.78 14.43
N ARG A 338 -41.88 -1.84 13.67
CA ARG A 338 -42.98 -2.75 13.95
C ARG A 338 -42.59 -4.22 13.75
N CYS A 339 -41.68 -4.48 12.81
CA CYS A 339 -41.14 -5.80 12.52
C CYS A 339 -39.71 -5.80 13.05
N GLN A 340 -39.52 -6.36 14.23
CA GLN A 340 -38.23 -6.39 14.92
C GLN A 340 -37.42 -7.61 14.48
N GLY A 341 -36.11 -7.43 14.28
CA GLY A 341 -35.21 -8.50 13.87
C GLY A 341 -35.32 -8.86 12.40
N GLY A 342 -34.83 -10.05 12.04
CA GLY A 342 -34.79 -10.53 10.66
C GLY A 342 -33.50 -11.27 10.32
N LEU A 343 -33.29 -11.49 9.03
CA LEU A 343 -32.07 -12.11 8.49
C LEU A 343 -31.05 -11.03 8.14
N PHE A 344 -29.80 -11.21 8.54
CA PHE A 344 -28.70 -10.26 8.34
C PHE A 344 -27.54 -10.91 7.57
N THR A 345 -26.80 -10.06 6.86
CA THR A 345 -25.57 -10.40 6.13
C THR A 345 -24.61 -9.21 6.15
N SER A 346 -23.31 -9.50 6.16
CA SER A 346 -22.20 -8.56 5.99
C SER A 346 -22.08 -7.99 4.57
N LEU A 347 -22.76 -8.58 3.58
CA LEU A 347 -22.67 -8.13 2.18
C LEU A 347 -23.22 -6.72 2.00
N ILE A 348 -22.39 -5.85 1.44
CA ILE A 348 -22.75 -4.48 1.08
C ILE A 348 -23.40 -4.49 -0.31
N ASP A 349 -24.63 -3.98 -0.39
CA ASP A 349 -25.33 -3.81 -1.66
C ASP A 349 -24.86 -2.53 -2.38
N ASP A 350 -24.07 -2.70 -3.44
CA ASP A 350 -23.59 -1.62 -4.29
C ASP A 350 -24.69 -1.06 -5.22
N ARG A 351 -25.79 -1.78 -5.44
CA ARG A 351 -26.84 -1.44 -6.42
C ARG A 351 -28.24 -1.63 -5.83
N PRO A 352 -28.64 -0.83 -4.82
CA PRO A 352 -29.91 -0.96 -4.11
C PRO A 352 -31.17 -0.68 -4.95
N THR A 353 -31.01 -0.20 -6.18
CA THR A 353 -32.11 0.05 -7.12
C THR A 353 -32.49 -1.16 -7.96
N ASP A 354 -31.64 -2.20 -7.99
CA ASP A 354 -31.88 -3.41 -8.78
C ASP A 354 -33.01 -4.25 -8.13
N THR A 355 -33.75 -5.02 -8.95
CA THR A 355 -34.97 -5.71 -8.49
C THR A 355 -34.68 -6.94 -7.64
N GLN A 356 -33.55 -7.62 -7.87
CA GLN A 356 -33.17 -8.85 -7.22
C GLN A 356 -31.67 -8.82 -6.93
N PHE A 357 -31.30 -9.41 -5.81
CA PHE A 357 -29.92 -9.70 -5.44
C PHE A 357 -29.89 -11.14 -4.91
N GLU A 358 -28.76 -11.80 -5.09
CA GLU A 358 -28.52 -13.16 -4.61
C GLU A 358 -27.61 -13.09 -3.39
N VAL A 359 -27.93 -13.89 -2.37
CA VAL A 359 -27.19 -13.94 -1.11
C VAL A 359 -26.75 -15.39 -0.90
N PRO A 360 -25.50 -15.64 -0.49
CA PRO A 360 -25.06 -16.98 -0.11
C PRO A 360 -25.89 -17.50 1.09
N PRO A 361 -25.96 -18.84 1.26
CA PRO A 361 -26.48 -19.44 2.49
C PRO A 361 -25.64 -19.03 3.71
N GLY A 362 -26.17 -19.18 4.93
CA GLY A 362 -25.48 -18.72 6.14
C GLY A 362 -25.97 -17.40 6.73
N LEU A 363 -27.22 -17.03 6.47
CA LEU A 363 -27.79 -15.81 7.04
C LEU A 363 -27.97 -15.94 8.55
N THR A 364 -27.58 -14.89 9.26
CA THR A 364 -27.82 -14.77 10.71
C THR A 364 -29.27 -14.32 10.96
N GLU A 365 -30.08 -15.16 11.60
CA GLU A 365 -31.42 -14.80 12.05
C GLU A 365 -31.35 -14.16 13.43
N VAL A 366 -31.88 -12.94 13.58
CA VAL A 366 -31.85 -12.18 14.83
C VAL A 366 -33.26 -11.95 15.35
N ARG A 367 -33.47 -12.25 16.64
CA ARG A 367 -34.71 -11.98 17.37
C ARG A 367 -34.46 -11.13 18.61
N ILE A 368 -35.02 -9.93 18.64
CA ILE A 368 -34.77 -8.95 19.71
C ILE A 368 -35.53 -9.33 21.00
N LEU A 369 -34.83 -9.32 22.14
CA LEU A 369 -35.38 -9.62 23.46
C LEU A 369 -35.76 -8.34 24.22
N ASP A 370 -34.78 -7.45 24.42
CA ASP A 370 -34.94 -6.16 25.08
C ASP A 370 -33.83 -5.19 24.66
N TYR A 371 -34.11 -3.90 24.64
CA TYR A 371 -33.13 -2.89 24.24
C TYR A 371 -33.37 -1.56 24.96
N ASP A 372 -32.28 -0.81 25.15
CA ASP A 372 -32.29 0.61 25.45
C ASP A 372 -31.75 1.33 24.20
N PRO A 373 -32.48 2.32 23.63
CA PRO A 373 -32.07 3.01 22.42
C PRO A 373 -30.61 3.50 22.44
N VAL A 374 -30.12 3.90 23.62
CA VAL A 374 -28.79 4.48 23.77
C VAL A 374 -27.81 3.50 24.38
N ARG A 375 -28.21 2.64 25.32
CA ARG A 375 -27.28 1.95 26.22
C ARG A 375 -26.94 0.51 25.88
N TYR A 376 -27.92 -0.30 25.48
CA TYR A 376 -27.67 -1.72 25.25
C TYR A 376 -28.73 -2.32 24.34
N ILE A 377 -28.42 -3.49 23.78
CA ILE A 377 -29.39 -4.32 23.07
C ILE A 377 -29.13 -5.80 23.40
N ASN A 378 -30.22 -6.53 23.63
CA ASN A 378 -30.24 -7.96 23.90
C ASN A 378 -31.07 -8.65 22.83
N PHE A 379 -30.55 -9.71 22.25
CA PHE A 379 -31.24 -10.49 21.22
C PHE A 379 -30.76 -11.94 21.22
N GLU A 380 -31.55 -12.80 20.58
CA GLU A 380 -31.19 -14.16 20.21
C GLU A 380 -30.70 -14.16 18.77
N ALA A 381 -29.67 -14.95 18.46
CA ALA A 381 -29.16 -15.13 17.11
C ALA A 381 -29.02 -16.63 16.80
N GLU A 382 -29.57 -17.05 15.66
CA GLU A 382 -29.46 -18.40 15.11
C GLU A 382 -28.75 -18.32 13.75
N ILE A 383 -27.74 -19.15 13.54
CA ILE A 383 -26.98 -19.19 12.29
C ILE A 383 -27.45 -20.40 11.48
N ASN A 384 -27.78 -20.18 10.20
CA ASN A 384 -28.24 -21.22 9.30
C ASN A 384 -27.16 -21.59 8.26
N PHE A 385 -26.03 -22.13 8.71
CA PHE A 385 -25.03 -22.71 7.80
C PHE A 385 -25.34 -24.17 7.45
N PRO A 386 -25.01 -24.61 6.23
CA PRO A 386 -25.02 -26.02 5.89
C PRO A 386 -23.81 -26.70 6.53
N GLU A 387 -24.06 -27.53 7.55
CA GLU A 387 -23.03 -28.35 8.18
C GLU A 387 -22.61 -29.57 7.34
N ASP A 388 -21.44 -30.11 7.66
CA ASP A 388 -20.89 -31.32 7.06
C ASP A 388 -21.81 -32.55 7.26
N ASP A 389 -21.78 -33.47 6.28
CA ASP A 389 -22.63 -34.66 6.25
C ASP A 389 -22.46 -35.53 7.51
N GLY A 390 -23.46 -35.48 8.40
CA GLY A 390 -23.54 -36.32 9.60
C GLY A 390 -23.28 -35.58 10.92
N ILE A 391 -22.94 -34.29 10.89
CA ILE A 391 -22.85 -33.44 12.08
C ILE A 391 -24.18 -32.70 12.26
N VAL A 392 -24.69 -32.69 13.50
CA VAL A 392 -25.91 -31.95 13.85
C VAL A 392 -25.56 -30.90 14.90
N GLN A 393 -25.55 -29.64 14.48
CA GLN A 393 -25.36 -28.48 15.33
C GLN A 393 -26.64 -27.65 15.33
N VAL A 394 -27.22 -27.48 16.51
CA VAL A 394 -28.41 -26.63 16.71
C VAL A 394 -28.03 -25.56 17.69
N GLU A 395 -27.73 -24.39 17.15
CA GLU A 395 -27.09 -23.32 17.90
C GLU A 395 -27.95 -22.08 17.94
N ASN A 396 -28.16 -21.57 19.15
CA ASN A 396 -28.84 -20.30 19.33
C ASN A 396 -28.17 -19.52 20.46
N PHE A 397 -27.67 -18.34 20.11
CA PHE A 397 -26.85 -17.49 20.96
C PHE A 397 -27.73 -16.43 21.62
N GLY A 398 -27.60 -16.27 22.94
CA GLY A 398 -28.09 -15.09 23.64
C GLY A 398 -27.01 -14.00 23.63
N ILE A 399 -27.26 -12.88 22.97
CA ILE A 399 -26.27 -11.80 22.80
C ILE A 399 -26.67 -10.58 23.61
N HIS A 400 -25.72 -10.05 24.38
CA HIS A 400 -25.82 -8.74 25.06
C HIS A 400 -24.74 -7.81 24.53
N LEU A 401 -25.15 -6.67 23.97
CA LEU A 401 -24.27 -5.59 23.53
C LEU A 401 -24.49 -4.35 24.39
N ASN A 402 -23.43 -3.80 24.95
CA ASN A 402 -23.47 -2.58 25.78
C ASN A 402 -22.64 -1.44 25.16
N VAL A 403 -23.00 -0.19 25.46
CA VAL A 403 -22.27 1.01 25.00
C VAL A 403 -20.81 1.02 25.45
N ASP A 404 -20.52 0.39 26.58
CA ASP A 404 -19.17 0.32 27.11
C ASP A 404 -18.25 -0.64 26.33
N GLY A 405 -18.73 -1.21 25.22
CA GLY A 405 -18.01 -2.10 24.34
C GLY A 405 -17.99 -3.56 24.77
N THR A 406 -18.59 -3.89 25.92
CA THR A 406 -18.66 -5.28 26.39
C THR A 406 -19.73 -6.03 25.61
N ILE A 407 -19.36 -7.21 25.11
CA ILE A 407 -20.26 -8.13 24.42
C ILE A 407 -20.24 -9.48 25.12
N PHE A 408 -21.42 -10.07 25.31
CA PHE A 408 -21.58 -11.42 25.83
C PHE A 408 -22.30 -12.29 24.82
N TYR A 409 -21.76 -13.46 24.54
CA TYR A 409 -22.41 -14.56 23.84
C TYR A 409 -22.70 -15.65 24.86
N GLY A 410 -23.97 -15.90 25.13
CA GLY A 410 -24.38 -16.88 26.13
C GLY A 410 -25.16 -18.03 25.52
N ILE A 411 -24.69 -19.23 25.83
CA ILE A 411 -25.31 -20.48 25.43
C ILE A 411 -25.49 -21.35 26.67
N LYS A 412 -26.65 -21.99 26.78
CA LYS A 412 -26.89 -23.10 27.69
C LYS A 412 -26.78 -24.41 26.88
N VAL A 413 -25.90 -25.30 27.32
CA VAL A 413 -25.69 -26.59 26.68
C VAL A 413 -26.81 -27.56 27.09
N ASP A 414 -27.61 -28.01 26.14
CA ASP A 414 -28.71 -28.97 26.40
C ASP A 414 -28.25 -30.43 26.18
N ALA A 415 -27.41 -30.69 25.18
CA ALA A 415 -26.76 -31.98 24.94
C ALA A 415 -25.52 -31.85 24.05
N ILE A 416 -24.54 -32.72 24.26
CA ILE A 416 -23.38 -32.92 23.38
C ILE A 416 -23.28 -34.42 23.13
N LEU A 417 -23.27 -34.85 21.86
CA LEU A 417 -23.27 -36.26 21.46
C LEU A 417 -24.36 -37.05 22.22
N ASP A 418 -23.97 -38.12 22.93
CA ASP A 418 -24.86 -38.95 23.75
C ASP A 418 -25.08 -38.41 25.17
N LYS A 419 -24.35 -37.37 25.58
CA LYS A 419 -24.39 -36.77 26.91
C LYS A 419 -25.45 -35.68 26.99
N ARG A 420 -26.29 -35.75 28.03
CA ARG A 420 -27.30 -34.72 28.33
C ARG A 420 -26.73 -33.60 29.19
N SER A 421 -27.45 -32.47 29.26
CA SER A 421 -27.09 -31.29 30.06
C SER A 421 -26.67 -31.59 31.49
N ASP A 422 -27.26 -32.61 32.13
CA ASP A 422 -26.95 -32.97 33.52
C ASP A 422 -25.54 -33.55 33.72
N ARG A 423 -24.88 -34.01 32.65
CA ARG A 423 -23.61 -34.74 32.72
C ARG A 423 -22.72 -34.45 31.51
N ILE A 424 -22.19 -33.23 31.42
CA ILE A 424 -21.30 -32.80 30.34
C ILE A 424 -19.84 -32.82 30.81
N SER A 425 -18.96 -33.52 30.11
CA SER A 425 -17.52 -33.51 30.39
C SER A 425 -16.86 -32.22 29.93
N VAL A 426 -15.83 -31.77 30.65
CA VAL A 426 -15.05 -30.56 30.30
C VAL A 426 -14.33 -30.71 28.96
N ASP A 427 -13.88 -31.92 28.63
CA ASP A 427 -13.20 -32.22 27.38
C ASP A 427 -14.11 -32.02 26.13
N LEU A 428 -15.32 -32.59 26.13
CA LEU A 428 -16.34 -32.30 25.10
C LEU A 428 -16.71 -30.80 25.05
N LEU A 429 -16.71 -30.12 26.20
CA LEU A 429 -16.99 -28.69 26.25
C LEU A 429 -15.87 -27.86 25.59
N SER A 430 -14.61 -28.31 25.69
CA SER A 430 -13.48 -27.62 25.04
C SER A 430 -13.61 -27.58 23.51
N ARG A 431 -14.14 -28.65 22.89
CA ARG A 431 -14.43 -28.73 21.46
C ARG A 431 -15.57 -27.81 21.05
N LEU A 432 -16.70 -27.87 21.77
CA LEU A 432 -17.84 -26.99 21.54
C LEU A 432 -17.47 -25.50 21.68
N LEU A 433 -16.53 -25.14 22.55
CA LEU A 433 -16.08 -23.76 22.69
C LEU A 433 -15.31 -23.22 21.48
N VAL A 434 -14.73 -24.09 20.64
CA VAL A 434 -14.09 -23.65 19.38
C VAL A 434 -15.14 -23.10 18.45
N ASP A 435 -16.22 -23.85 18.24
CA ASP A 435 -17.36 -23.50 17.37
C ASP A 435 -17.99 -22.19 17.86
N ILE A 436 -18.34 -22.13 19.16
CA ILE A 436 -18.85 -20.90 19.78
C ILE A 436 -17.92 -19.70 19.54
N HIS A 437 -16.59 -19.88 19.55
CA HIS A 437 -15.65 -18.78 19.27
C HIS A 437 -15.64 -18.37 17.81
N GLN A 438 -15.73 -19.30 16.86
CA GLN A 438 -15.73 -18.99 15.43
C GLN A 438 -17.08 -18.38 15.00
N ASP A 439 -18.18 -18.99 15.42
CA ASP A 439 -19.54 -18.59 15.03
C ASP A 439 -19.95 -17.26 15.62
N SER A 440 -19.62 -17.00 16.88
CA SER A 440 -19.82 -15.66 17.45
C SER A 440 -18.93 -14.61 16.79
N SER A 441 -17.81 -14.99 16.15
CA SER A 441 -17.02 -14.05 15.36
C SER A 441 -17.74 -13.64 14.08
N GLU A 442 -18.35 -14.61 13.42
CA GLU A 442 -19.12 -14.45 12.18
C GLU A 442 -20.42 -13.67 12.39
N ILE A 443 -21.22 -14.01 13.42
CA ILE A 443 -22.43 -13.26 13.78
C ILE A 443 -22.12 -11.76 13.92
N MET A 444 -21.02 -11.43 14.59
CA MET A 444 -20.68 -10.02 14.75
C MET A 444 -20.20 -9.36 13.48
N ASP A 445 -19.53 -10.07 12.57
CA ASP A 445 -19.08 -9.46 11.33
C ASP A 445 -20.26 -8.99 10.48
N ASP A 446 -21.37 -9.75 10.51
CA ASP A 446 -22.64 -9.35 9.89
C ASP A 446 -23.26 -8.09 10.53
N LEU A 447 -23.09 -7.92 11.85
CA LEU A 447 -23.74 -6.86 12.62
C LEU A 447 -22.92 -5.56 12.72
N LEU A 448 -21.59 -5.67 12.71
CA LEU A 448 -20.68 -4.54 12.86
C LEU A 448 -20.72 -3.60 11.64
N SER A 449 -20.33 -2.35 11.88
CA SER A 449 -20.12 -1.38 10.81
C SER A 449 -18.73 -1.52 10.19
N SER A 450 -18.58 -1.12 8.92
CA SER A 450 -17.29 -1.14 8.22
C SER A 450 -16.18 -0.36 8.96
N TYR A 451 -16.55 0.69 9.68
CA TYR A 451 -15.63 1.43 10.53
C TYR A 451 -15.14 0.59 11.72
N GLN A 452 -16.03 -0.14 12.39
CA GLN A 452 -15.64 -1.01 13.50
C GLN A 452 -14.81 -2.20 13.02
N THR A 453 -15.17 -2.80 11.88
CA THR A 453 -14.35 -3.83 11.23
C THR A 453 -12.94 -3.30 10.96
N SER A 454 -12.79 -2.06 10.48
CA SER A 454 -11.47 -1.44 10.28
C SER A 454 -10.68 -1.21 11.58
N LEU A 455 -11.35 -0.90 12.70
CA LEU A 455 -10.70 -0.78 14.01
C LEU A 455 -10.18 -2.14 14.50
N LEU A 456 -11.00 -3.19 14.34
CA LEU A 456 -10.61 -4.55 14.72
C LEU A 456 -9.51 -5.10 13.82
N ASP A 457 -9.61 -4.88 12.52
CA ASP A 457 -8.59 -5.25 11.53
C ASP A 457 -7.23 -4.66 11.89
N MET A 458 -7.21 -3.38 12.26
CA MET A 458 -6.00 -2.71 12.72
C MET A 458 -5.43 -3.37 13.97
N VAL A 459 -6.26 -3.73 14.96
CA VAL A 459 -5.82 -4.35 16.23
C VAL A 459 -5.32 -5.80 16.03
N PHE A 460 -5.96 -6.55 15.13
CA PHE A 460 -5.71 -7.99 14.91
C PHE A 460 -4.92 -8.31 13.64
N LEU A 461 -4.42 -7.30 12.90
CA LEU A 461 -3.55 -7.48 11.72
C LEU A 461 -4.16 -8.34 10.60
N GLY A 462 -5.42 -8.14 10.25
CA GLY A 462 -6.10 -8.98 9.25
C GLY A 462 -6.81 -10.20 9.82
N ASP A 463 -6.59 -10.54 11.08
CA ASP A 463 -7.10 -11.78 11.70
C ASP A 463 -8.33 -11.52 12.59
N ILE A 464 -9.38 -10.92 11.99
CA ILE A 464 -10.61 -10.54 12.71
C ILE A 464 -11.41 -11.78 13.14
N ALA A 465 -11.35 -12.85 12.36
CA ALA A 465 -12.05 -14.11 12.62
C ALA A 465 -11.56 -14.76 13.93
N ASN A 466 -10.23 -14.83 14.14
CA ASN A 466 -9.63 -15.51 15.28
C ASN A 466 -9.28 -14.57 16.45
N ARG A 467 -10.17 -13.61 16.74
CA ARG A 467 -9.96 -12.65 17.82
C ARG A 467 -9.97 -13.28 19.22
N GLY A 468 -9.33 -12.60 20.17
CA GLY A 468 -9.24 -13.00 21.57
C GLY A 468 -10.57 -12.88 22.30
N LYS A 469 -11.14 -13.99 22.80
CA LYS A 469 -12.34 -13.98 23.66
C LYS A 469 -12.09 -14.71 24.99
N PHE A 470 -12.77 -14.25 26.04
CA PHE A 470 -12.62 -14.75 27.41
C PHE A 470 -13.81 -15.64 27.77
N ASN A 471 -13.55 -16.81 28.35
CA ASN A 471 -14.58 -17.81 28.67
C ASN A 471 -15.07 -17.67 30.11
N MET A 472 -16.37 -17.77 30.35
CA MET A 472 -16.95 -17.89 31.68
C MET A 472 -17.96 -19.03 31.67
N ILE A 473 -17.70 -20.05 32.49
CA ILE A 473 -18.57 -21.22 32.59
C ILE A 473 -19.27 -21.16 33.93
N MET A 474 -20.59 -21.28 33.90
CA MET A 474 -21.44 -21.39 35.07
C MET A 474 -22.07 -22.78 35.08
N ALA A 475 -21.90 -23.53 36.16
CA ALA A 475 -22.51 -24.85 36.32
C ALA A 475 -23.24 -24.94 37.66
N ASP A 476 -24.28 -25.77 37.71
CA ASP A 476 -25.02 -25.99 38.96
C ASP A 476 -24.23 -26.89 39.92
N GLN A 477 -23.47 -27.84 39.40
CA GLN A 477 -22.61 -28.74 40.18
C GLN A 477 -21.40 -29.18 39.35
N ILE A 478 -20.29 -29.44 40.05
CA ILE A 478 -19.08 -30.09 39.53
C ILE A 478 -18.94 -31.47 40.20
N ASP A 479 -18.62 -32.49 39.41
CA ASP A 479 -18.42 -33.88 39.86
C ASP A 479 -17.04 -34.38 39.38
N PRO A 480 -16.16 -34.87 40.28
CA PRO A 480 -16.31 -34.95 41.74
C PRO A 480 -16.27 -33.57 42.41
N PHE A 481 -17.11 -33.35 43.42
CA PHE A 481 -17.02 -32.13 44.23
C PHE A 481 -15.93 -32.26 45.29
N MET A 482 -14.92 -31.40 45.19
CA MET A 482 -13.77 -31.34 46.08
C MET A 482 -13.38 -29.88 46.40
N PRO A 483 -12.61 -29.63 47.47
CA PRO A 483 -12.09 -28.30 47.77
C PRO A 483 -11.24 -27.73 46.64
N GLY A 484 -11.30 -26.41 46.44
CA GLY A 484 -10.68 -25.68 45.34
C GLY A 484 -9.19 -26.00 45.15
N LEU A 485 -8.45 -26.12 46.26
CA LEU A 485 -7.01 -26.41 46.22
C LEU A 485 -6.70 -27.81 45.67
N GLU A 486 -7.60 -28.77 45.84
CA GLU A 486 -7.39 -30.14 45.35
C GLU A 486 -7.51 -30.22 43.82
N TYR A 487 -8.20 -29.29 43.15
CA TYR A 487 -8.20 -29.20 41.68
C TYR A 487 -6.87 -28.68 41.11
N MET A 488 -5.97 -28.18 41.96
CA MET A 488 -4.64 -27.69 41.58
C MET A 488 -3.58 -28.75 41.91
N ASP A 489 -3.85 -30.00 41.52
CA ASP A 489 -3.03 -31.18 41.82
C ASP A 489 -1.91 -31.44 40.80
N ARG A 490 -1.82 -30.62 39.74
CA ARG A 490 -0.95 -30.83 38.57
C ARG A 490 -1.23 -32.12 37.81
N GLY A 491 -2.34 -32.79 38.11
CA GLY A 491 -2.76 -34.04 37.48
C GLY A 491 -3.85 -33.80 36.44
N ASP A 492 -4.66 -34.84 36.25
CA ASP A 492 -5.70 -34.89 35.22
C ASP A 492 -6.76 -33.80 35.43
N PHE A 493 -7.15 -33.51 36.68
CA PHE A 493 -8.14 -32.47 36.99
C PHE A 493 -7.66 -31.08 36.57
N GLU A 494 -6.43 -30.70 36.93
CA GLU A 494 -5.86 -29.40 36.55
C GLU A 494 -5.69 -29.33 35.02
N ASN A 495 -5.29 -30.42 34.37
CA ASN A 495 -5.08 -30.46 32.92
C ASN A 495 -6.38 -30.30 32.14
N GLU A 496 -7.48 -30.97 32.52
CA GLU A 496 -8.80 -30.78 31.89
C GLU A 496 -9.31 -29.34 32.06
N LEU A 497 -9.20 -28.78 33.26
CA LEU A 497 -9.60 -27.38 33.48
C LEU A 497 -8.76 -26.39 32.66
N LYS A 498 -7.46 -26.67 32.48
CA LYS A 498 -6.56 -25.87 31.62
C LYS A 498 -6.95 -25.89 30.15
N GLN A 499 -7.58 -26.96 29.66
CA GLN A 499 -8.05 -27.01 28.26
C GLN A 499 -9.04 -25.88 27.98
N VAL A 500 -9.87 -25.53 28.96
CA VAL A 500 -10.96 -24.56 28.79
C VAL A 500 -10.65 -23.17 29.37
N LEU A 501 -10.00 -23.12 30.54
CA LEU A 501 -9.72 -21.87 31.28
C LEU A 501 -8.32 -21.30 31.00
N GLY A 502 -7.46 -22.07 30.32
CA GLY A 502 -6.03 -21.77 30.19
C GLY A 502 -5.29 -21.96 31.51
N ASP A 503 -4.12 -21.34 31.64
CA ASP A 503 -3.30 -21.44 32.86
C ASP A 503 -4.09 -20.99 34.11
N ILE A 504 -4.32 -21.89 35.07
CA ILE A 504 -5.12 -21.60 36.26
C ILE A 504 -4.31 -20.72 37.23
N HIS A 505 -4.89 -19.60 37.66
CA HIS A 505 -4.27 -18.68 38.61
C HIS A 505 -4.62 -19.01 40.06
N CYS A 506 -5.89 -19.30 40.31
CA CYS A 506 -6.39 -19.59 41.64
C CYS A 506 -7.70 -20.37 41.59
N ALA A 507 -7.89 -21.20 42.62
CA ALA A 507 -9.14 -21.88 42.92
C ALA A 507 -9.56 -21.51 44.35
N TYR A 508 -10.80 -21.05 44.50
CA TYR A 508 -11.37 -20.55 45.74
C TYR A 508 -12.65 -21.28 46.08
N ASP A 509 -12.77 -21.66 47.35
CA ASP A 509 -14.02 -22.19 47.90
C ASP A 509 -14.96 -21.06 48.29
N ILE A 510 -16.21 -21.15 47.86
CA ILE A 510 -17.27 -20.21 48.20
C ILE A 510 -18.34 -20.97 48.97
N GLY A 511 -18.39 -20.76 50.28
CA GLY A 511 -19.35 -21.46 51.13
C GLY A 511 -19.06 -22.96 51.21
N GLU A 512 -20.10 -23.78 51.27
CA GLU A 512 -19.99 -25.24 51.43
C GLU A 512 -20.16 -26.01 50.10
N ASP A 513 -20.79 -25.41 49.09
CA ASP A 513 -21.27 -26.10 47.88
C ASP A 513 -20.76 -25.50 46.57
N SER A 514 -19.96 -24.43 46.62
CA SER A 514 -19.58 -23.67 45.43
C SER A 514 -18.06 -23.48 45.34
N VAL A 515 -17.54 -23.56 44.11
CA VAL A 515 -16.12 -23.38 43.79
C VAL A 515 -15.98 -22.37 42.65
N LEU A 516 -15.01 -21.47 42.80
CA LEU A 516 -14.60 -20.49 41.79
C LEU A 516 -13.18 -20.79 41.35
N ILE A 517 -12.99 -21.07 40.07
CA ILE A 517 -11.68 -21.30 39.47
C ILE A 517 -11.44 -20.19 38.45
N VAL A 518 -10.34 -19.45 38.60
CA VAL A 518 -9.96 -18.36 37.71
C VAL A 518 -8.68 -18.74 36.98
N GLY A 519 -8.76 -18.81 35.66
CA GLY A 519 -7.63 -18.99 34.76
C GLY A 519 -7.32 -17.75 33.95
N ARG A 520 -6.36 -17.92 33.05
CA ARG A 520 -5.84 -16.87 32.17
C ARG A 520 -6.81 -16.48 31.06
N ASP A 521 -7.46 -17.47 30.46
CA ASP A 521 -8.31 -17.30 29.28
C ASP A 521 -9.80 -17.56 29.63
N GLY A 522 -10.09 -18.01 30.85
CA GLY A 522 -11.46 -18.13 31.35
C GLY A 522 -11.61 -18.29 32.87
N MET A 523 -12.85 -18.31 33.34
CA MET A 523 -13.21 -18.66 34.72
C MET A 523 -14.36 -19.69 34.77
N LEU A 524 -14.37 -20.54 35.80
CA LEU A 524 -15.42 -21.50 36.08
C LEU A 524 -16.04 -21.21 37.46
N ILE A 525 -17.36 -21.17 37.52
CA ILE A 525 -18.12 -21.07 38.76
C ILE A 525 -19.09 -22.25 38.81
N ALA A 526 -18.87 -23.15 39.76
CA ALA A 526 -19.77 -24.28 40.02
C ALA A 526 -20.47 -24.07 41.37
N GLY A 527 -21.77 -24.37 41.44
CA GLY A 527 -22.55 -24.35 42.70
C GLY A 527 -23.63 -23.28 42.77
N SER A 528 -24.32 -23.20 43.90
CA SER A 528 -25.48 -22.32 44.10
C SER A 528 -25.14 -20.82 44.11
N ALA A 529 -23.87 -20.48 44.38
CA ALA A 529 -23.37 -19.10 44.36
C ALA A 529 -23.42 -18.46 42.96
N SER A 530 -23.34 -19.26 41.89
CA SER A 530 -23.34 -18.82 40.49
C SER A 530 -24.54 -17.92 40.16
N LYS A 531 -25.75 -18.39 40.47
CA LYS A 531 -27.03 -17.70 40.22
C LYS A 531 -27.28 -16.55 41.20
N ARG A 532 -26.82 -16.67 42.45
CA ARG A 532 -27.06 -15.67 43.50
C ARG A 532 -26.21 -14.40 43.33
N PHE A 533 -24.95 -14.57 42.94
CA PHE A 533 -23.98 -13.48 42.82
C PHE A 533 -23.61 -13.15 41.37
N GLU A 534 -24.47 -13.55 40.41
CA GLU A 534 -24.31 -13.35 38.97
C GLU A 534 -23.78 -11.94 38.61
N LYS A 535 -24.37 -10.89 39.19
CA LYS A 535 -23.96 -9.49 38.93
C LYS A 535 -22.49 -9.20 39.23
N VAL A 536 -21.92 -9.81 40.28
CA VAL A 536 -20.52 -9.61 40.67
C VAL A 536 -19.61 -10.30 39.66
N PHE A 537 -19.93 -11.53 39.29
CA PHE A 537 -19.16 -12.31 38.30
C PHE A 537 -19.20 -11.67 36.92
N ILE A 538 -20.37 -11.22 36.44
CA ILE A 538 -20.48 -10.52 35.15
C ILE A 538 -19.69 -9.21 35.15
N SER A 539 -19.65 -8.49 36.27
CA SER A 539 -18.83 -7.28 36.39
C SER A 539 -17.33 -7.59 36.35
N TYR A 540 -16.91 -8.70 36.97
CA TYR A 540 -15.52 -9.17 36.92
C TYR A 540 -15.12 -9.63 35.51
N PHE A 541 -15.97 -10.43 34.88
CA PHE A 541 -15.84 -10.91 33.51
C PHE A 541 -15.69 -9.77 32.50
N SER A 542 -16.51 -8.72 32.62
CA SER A 542 -16.43 -7.52 31.78
C SER A 542 -15.08 -6.79 31.91
N LEU A 543 -14.45 -6.79 33.09
CA LEU A 543 -13.10 -6.23 33.27
C LEU A 543 -12.03 -7.10 32.59
N LEU A 544 -12.13 -8.43 32.70
CA LEU A 544 -11.17 -9.35 32.08
C LEU A 544 -11.24 -9.32 30.54
N CYS A 545 -12.44 -9.14 29.96
CA CYS A 545 -12.60 -8.91 28.52
C CYS A 545 -11.79 -7.69 28.04
N ARG A 546 -11.80 -6.59 28.82
CA ARG A 546 -11.00 -5.39 28.53
C ARG A 546 -9.51 -5.64 28.69
N GLU A 547 -9.11 -6.40 29.70
CA GLU A 547 -7.71 -6.77 29.88
C GLU A 547 -7.19 -7.59 28.69
N MET A 548 -7.99 -8.54 28.19
CA MET A 548 -7.64 -9.35 27.04
C MET A 548 -7.45 -8.49 25.79
N PHE A 549 -8.38 -7.58 25.50
CA PHE A 549 -8.24 -6.62 24.40
C PHE A 549 -7.01 -5.72 24.55
N LEU A 550 -6.75 -5.22 25.76
CA LEU A 550 -5.58 -4.39 26.07
C LEU A 550 -4.26 -5.12 25.77
N ARG A 551 -4.18 -6.42 26.03
CA ARG A 551 -3.01 -7.25 25.70
C ARG A 551 -2.79 -7.37 24.19
N SER A 552 -3.87 -7.54 23.41
CA SER A 552 -3.80 -7.56 21.93
C SER A 552 -3.36 -6.20 21.39
N PHE A 553 -3.96 -5.11 21.88
CA PHE A 553 -3.58 -3.74 21.54
C PHE A 553 -2.10 -3.45 21.85
N PHE A 554 -1.60 -3.89 23.02
CA PHE A 554 -0.21 -3.75 23.40
C PHE A 554 0.73 -4.46 22.42
N THR A 555 0.38 -5.66 21.96
CA THR A 555 1.18 -6.37 20.95
C THR A 555 1.22 -5.58 19.64
N ARG A 556 0.08 -5.05 19.21
CA ARG A 556 -0.07 -4.34 17.94
C ARG A 556 0.67 -3.00 17.89
N ILE A 557 0.74 -2.26 19.00
CA ILE A 557 1.51 -1.01 19.03
C ILE A 557 3.02 -1.24 18.84
N PHE A 558 3.58 -2.36 19.30
CA PHE A 558 4.98 -2.69 19.01
C PHE A 558 5.23 -2.98 17.54
N VAL A 559 4.29 -3.62 16.85
CA VAL A 559 4.37 -3.85 15.40
C VAL A 559 4.42 -2.51 14.66
N LEU A 560 3.64 -1.50 15.12
CA LEU A 560 3.75 -0.14 14.58
C LEU A 560 5.13 0.46 14.84
N GLU A 561 5.66 0.38 16.07
CA GLU A 561 7.01 0.88 16.38
C GLU A 561 8.11 0.22 15.54
N GLU A 562 8.01 -1.08 15.25
CA GLU A 562 8.94 -1.78 14.36
C GLU A 562 8.82 -1.26 12.91
N LEU A 563 7.60 -1.05 12.41
CA LEU A 563 7.37 -0.43 11.11
C LEU A 563 8.00 0.98 11.04
N LEU A 564 7.92 1.78 12.11
CA LEU A 564 8.57 3.09 12.18
C LEU A 564 10.10 3.01 12.16
N LYS A 565 10.68 2.03 12.88
CA LYS A 565 12.13 1.75 12.82
C LYS A 565 12.56 1.35 11.41
N HIS A 566 11.77 0.51 10.74
CA HIS A 566 12.03 0.11 9.37
C HIS A 566 11.93 1.29 8.38
N ILE A 567 10.92 2.17 8.53
CA ILE A 567 10.84 3.42 7.75
C ILE A 567 12.08 4.27 7.97
N ARG A 568 12.57 4.39 9.21
CA ARG A 568 13.81 5.13 9.52
C ARG A 568 15.01 4.56 8.78
N GLU A 569 15.17 3.24 8.78
CA GLU A 569 16.25 2.56 8.05
C GLU A 569 16.15 2.79 6.53
N LEU A 570 14.94 2.72 5.97
CA LEU A 570 14.68 3.05 4.57
C LEU A 570 15.04 4.50 4.25
N ILE A 571 14.70 5.47 5.12
CA ILE A 571 15.08 6.88 4.94
C ILE A 571 16.60 7.04 4.91
N PHE A 572 17.34 6.34 5.77
CA PHE A 572 18.81 6.40 5.76
C PHE A 572 19.43 5.79 4.50
N ARG A 573 18.83 4.72 3.96
CA ARG A 573 19.26 4.06 2.71
C ARG A 573 18.62 4.62 1.45
N ALA A 574 17.79 5.66 1.55
CA ALA A 574 17.01 6.14 0.41
C ALA A 574 17.85 6.75 -0.72
N LYS A 575 19.11 7.12 -0.46
CA LYS A 575 20.06 7.54 -1.51
C LYS A 575 20.59 6.39 -2.37
N GLU A 576 20.44 5.14 -1.92
CA GLU A 576 20.89 3.96 -2.64
C GLU A 576 19.92 3.63 -3.79
N ASP A 577 18.60 3.74 -3.56
CA ASP A 577 17.57 3.47 -4.58
C ASP A 577 16.48 4.57 -4.65
N PRO A 578 16.21 5.15 -5.85
CA PRO A 578 15.16 6.16 -6.04
C PRO A 578 13.72 5.68 -5.75
N HIS A 579 13.48 4.36 -5.75
CA HIS A 579 12.15 3.79 -5.50
C HIS A 579 11.75 3.87 -4.01
N HIS A 580 12.73 3.92 -3.09
CA HIS A 580 12.47 3.97 -1.66
C HIS A 580 11.63 5.18 -1.23
N LEU A 581 11.70 6.31 -1.94
CA LEU A 581 10.89 7.50 -1.60
C LEU A 581 9.39 7.25 -1.74
N VAL A 582 8.97 6.48 -2.74
CA VAL A 582 7.55 6.13 -2.95
C VAL A 582 7.10 5.17 -1.85
N THR A 583 7.90 4.14 -1.59
CA THR A 583 7.64 3.17 -0.53
C THR A 583 7.59 3.82 0.86
N ILE A 584 8.52 4.74 1.17
CA ILE A 584 8.54 5.49 2.43
C ILE A 584 7.25 6.30 2.59
N ARG A 585 6.78 6.97 1.54
CA ARG A 585 5.52 7.73 1.59
C ARG A 585 4.31 6.82 1.80
N ALA A 586 4.26 5.70 1.09
CA ALA A 586 3.19 4.71 1.25
C ALA A 586 3.15 4.15 2.67
N LYS A 587 4.28 3.65 3.19
CA LYS A 587 4.40 3.12 4.55
C LYS A 587 4.13 4.17 5.63
N LEU A 588 4.56 5.42 5.43
CA LEU A 588 4.28 6.51 6.38
C LEU A 588 2.80 6.92 6.39
N ASN A 589 2.14 6.90 5.23
CA ASN A 589 0.69 7.12 5.16
C ASN A 589 -0.08 6.00 5.86
N GLN A 590 0.30 4.74 5.63
CA GLN A 590 -0.26 3.58 6.34
C GLN A 590 -0.09 3.71 7.86
N ALA A 591 1.14 3.98 8.33
CA ALA A 591 1.42 4.19 9.75
C ALA A 591 0.61 5.36 10.36
N THR A 592 0.35 6.40 9.57
CA THR A 592 -0.47 7.54 10.01
C THR A 592 -1.94 7.16 10.14
N ASN A 593 -2.49 6.39 9.19
CA ASN A 593 -3.86 5.88 9.27
C ASN A 593 -4.02 4.95 10.47
N ASP A 594 -3.09 4.02 10.66
CA ASP A 594 -3.05 3.13 11.83
C ASP A 594 -3.04 3.94 13.14
N LEU A 595 -2.20 4.98 13.23
CA LEU A 595 -2.12 5.83 14.43
C LEU A 595 -3.45 6.53 14.77
N ILE A 596 -4.20 6.96 13.76
CA ILE A 596 -5.52 7.56 13.98
C ILE A 596 -6.46 6.53 14.62
N LEU A 597 -6.54 5.34 14.03
CA LEU A 597 -7.35 4.23 14.55
C LEU A 597 -6.90 3.80 15.95
N PHE A 598 -5.59 3.77 16.23
CA PHE A 598 -5.05 3.50 17.57
C PHE A 598 -5.48 4.53 18.61
N THR A 599 -5.54 5.81 18.22
CA THR A 599 -5.97 6.89 19.12
C THR A 599 -7.44 6.75 19.45
N ASP A 600 -8.27 6.46 18.45
CA ASP A 600 -9.72 6.32 18.61
C ASP A 600 -10.08 5.07 19.44
N THR A 601 -9.50 3.91 19.11
CA THR A 601 -9.69 2.65 19.87
C THR A 601 -9.29 2.79 21.34
N LEU A 602 -8.14 3.42 21.63
CA LEU A 602 -7.71 3.67 23.00
C LEU A 602 -8.65 4.66 23.72
N GLY A 603 -9.17 5.65 23.00
CA GLY A 603 -10.19 6.57 23.51
C GLY A 603 -11.44 5.83 24.00
N TYR A 604 -12.01 4.95 23.16
CA TYR A 604 -13.14 4.10 23.55
C TYR A 604 -12.82 3.20 24.75
N LEU A 605 -11.62 2.62 24.80
CA LEU A 605 -11.20 1.76 25.92
C LEU A 605 -11.11 2.54 27.23
N LEU A 606 -10.51 3.73 27.21
CA LEU A 606 -10.41 4.60 28.39
C LEU A 606 -11.78 5.05 28.87
N GLU A 607 -12.65 5.52 27.96
CA GLU A 607 -14.03 5.88 28.31
C GLU A 607 -14.76 4.70 28.94
N SER A 608 -14.63 3.50 28.36
CA SER A 608 -15.26 2.30 28.91
C SER A 608 -14.83 1.99 30.35
N LEU A 609 -13.55 2.23 30.68
CA LEU A 609 -13.00 2.02 32.02
C LEU A 609 -13.45 3.11 33.00
N GLU A 610 -13.68 4.34 32.56
CA GLU A 610 -14.13 5.43 33.44
C GLU A 610 -15.58 5.26 33.90
N PHE A 611 -16.44 4.67 33.06
CA PHE A 611 -17.86 4.50 33.36
C PHE A 611 -18.24 3.18 34.06
N VAL A 612 -17.28 2.31 34.37
CA VAL A 612 -17.55 1.02 35.02
C VAL A 612 -18.15 1.22 36.42
N LYS A 613 -19.39 0.76 36.60
CA LYS A 613 -20.06 0.75 37.91
C LYS A 613 -19.68 -0.51 38.67
N ILE A 614 -18.66 -0.42 39.50
CA ILE A 614 -18.26 -1.52 40.37
C ILE A 614 -19.40 -1.83 41.37
N PRO A 615 -19.92 -3.07 41.41
CA PRO A 615 -20.89 -3.49 42.41
C PRO A 615 -20.40 -3.18 43.83
N GLN A 616 -21.29 -2.67 44.68
CA GLN A 616 -20.99 -2.42 46.08
C GLN A 616 -21.51 -3.59 46.93
N LYS A 617 -20.76 -3.91 47.98
CA LYS A 617 -21.15 -4.88 49.00
C LYS A 617 -22.50 -4.47 49.60
N SER A 618 -23.39 -5.43 49.78
CA SER A 618 -24.63 -5.19 50.51
C SER A 618 -24.34 -4.82 51.97
N PRO A 619 -25.19 -3.99 52.63
CA PRO A 619 -24.95 -3.58 54.02
C PRO A 619 -25.11 -4.72 55.03
N ASN A 620 -25.75 -5.84 54.65
CA ASN A 620 -25.90 -7.06 55.43
C ASN A 620 -25.29 -8.24 54.64
N ALA A 621 -23.99 -8.14 54.31
CA ALA A 621 -23.32 -9.13 53.47
C ALA A 621 -23.27 -10.52 54.14
N SER A 622 -23.55 -11.56 53.34
CA SER A 622 -23.30 -12.96 53.74
C SER A 622 -21.78 -13.20 53.83
N GLU A 623 -21.34 -14.19 54.62
CA GLU A 623 -19.93 -14.61 54.66
C GLU A 623 -19.40 -14.94 53.25
N GLU A 624 -20.23 -15.58 52.42
CA GLU A 624 -19.95 -15.85 50.99
C GLU A 624 -19.79 -14.57 50.16
N GLU A 625 -20.59 -13.52 50.42
CA GLU A 625 -20.47 -12.25 49.69
C GLU A 625 -19.16 -11.56 50.07
N GLU A 626 -18.80 -11.58 51.36
CA GLU A 626 -17.53 -11.03 51.82
C GLU A 626 -16.33 -11.77 51.23
N SER A 627 -16.38 -13.10 51.16
CA SER A 627 -15.32 -13.92 50.58
C SER A 627 -15.17 -13.64 49.08
N ILE A 628 -16.25 -13.66 48.29
CA ILE A 628 -16.23 -13.36 46.84
C ILE A 628 -15.61 -11.99 46.56
N PHE A 629 -16.07 -10.95 47.27
CA PHE A 629 -15.52 -9.61 47.07
C PHE A 629 -14.05 -9.49 47.53
N SER A 630 -13.61 -10.32 48.48
CA SER A 630 -12.21 -10.36 48.91
C SER A 630 -11.32 -11.07 47.89
N TYR A 631 -11.81 -12.13 47.26
CA TYR A 631 -11.08 -12.92 46.26
C TYR A 631 -10.95 -12.18 44.93
N LEU A 632 -12.05 -11.60 44.44
CA LEU A 632 -12.08 -10.96 43.11
C LEU A 632 -11.45 -9.56 43.07
N ASP A 633 -11.39 -8.85 44.21
CA ASP A 633 -10.93 -7.46 44.36
C ASP A 633 -11.09 -6.58 43.11
N LEU A 634 -12.36 -6.39 42.70
CA LEU A 634 -12.74 -5.65 41.50
C LEU A 634 -12.12 -4.24 41.42
N LYS A 635 -11.88 -3.60 42.56
CA LYS A 635 -11.32 -2.25 42.63
C LYS A 635 -9.85 -2.25 42.24
N LYS A 636 -9.09 -3.22 42.76
CA LYS A 636 -7.69 -3.38 42.39
C LYS A 636 -7.57 -3.72 40.91
N GLN A 637 -8.35 -4.68 40.43
CA GLN A 637 -8.33 -5.09 39.03
C GLN A 637 -8.67 -3.94 38.07
N HIS A 638 -9.72 -3.18 38.37
CA HIS A 638 -10.06 -1.97 37.62
C HIS A 638 -8.92 -0.94 37.61
N HIS A 639 -8.29 -0.71 38.77
CA HIS A 639 -7.16 0.21 38.88
C HIS A 639 -5.95 -0.24 38.07
N ASP A 640 -5.61 -1.53 38.12
CA ASP A 640 -4.46 -2.12 37.41
C ASP A 640 -4.64 -2.05 35.89
N ILE A 641 -5.85 -2.35 35.38
CA ILE A 641 -6.18 -2.23 33.95
C ILE A 641 -6.11 -0.76 33.51
N LEU A 642 -6.64 0.16 34.31
CA LEU A 642 -6.61 1.59 34.02
C LEU A 642 -5.18 2.16 34.00
N LEU A 643 -4.30 1.71 34.89
CA LEU A 643 -2.87 2.06 34.86
C LEU A 643 -2.20 1.60 33.57
N ARG A 644 -2.49 0.37 33.12
CA ARG A 644 -1.97 -0.18 31.86
C ARG A 644 -2.48 0.59 30.64
N ALA A 645 -3.77 0.95 30.61
CA ALA A 645 -4.35 1.73 29.53
C ALA A 645 -3.72 3.14 29.41
N ARG A 646 -3.48 3.80 30.54
CA ARG A 646 -2.77 5.09 30.57
C ARG A 646 -1.29 4.99 30.18
N ASP A 647 -0.66 3.84 30.37
CA ASP A 647 0.70 3.63 29.90
C ASP A 647 0.76 3.45 28.38
N LEU A 648 -0.18 2.70 27.81
CA LEU A 648 -0.38 2.57 26.36
C LEU A 648 -0.59 3.93 25.69
N GLU A 649 -1.32 4.84 26.34
CA GLU A 649 -1.51 6.21 25.84
C GLU A 649 -0.17 6.92 25.60
N LYS A 650 0.82 6.70 26.49
CA LYS A 650 2.15 7.30 26.33
C LYS A 650 2.89 6.70 25.12
N LEU A 651 2.74 5.40 24.87
CA LEU A 651 3.32 4.73 23.71
C LEU A 651 2.71 5.25 22.41
N VAL A 652 1.38 5.42 22.35
CA VAL A 652 0.69 6.01 21.18
C VAL A 652 1.19 7.44 20.93
N HIS A 653 1.33 8.24 21.97
CA HIS A 653 1.91 9.58 21.85
C HIS A 653 3.38 9.54 21.39
N GLY A 654 4.17 8.57 21.87
CA GLY A 654 5.54 8.34 21.42
C GLY A 654 5.62 8.06 19.91
N ALA A 655 4.84 7.10 19.43
CA ALA A 655 4.73 6.77 18.02
C ALA A 655 4.28 7.96 17.16
N LYS A 656 3.33 8.77 17.66
CA LYS A 656 2.89 10.02 17.01
C LYS A 656 4.05 10.99 16.77
N TYR A 657 4.86 11.26 17.79
CA TYR A 657 6.02 12.14 17.63
C TYR A 657 7.07 11.56 16.67
N GLU A 658 7.27 10.24 16.70
CA GLU A 658 8.18 9.56 15.79
C GLU A 658 7.74 9.66 14.33
N ILE A 659 6.45 9.45 14.02
CA ILE A 659 5.90 9.63 12.66
C ILE A 659 6.12 11.07 12.17
N VAL A 660 5.86 12.07 13.02
CA VAL A 660 6.08 13.48 12.67
C VAL A 660 7.55 13.73 12.32
N ASN A 661 8.48 13.17 13.09
CA ASN A 661 9.92 13.29 12.83
C ASN A 661 10.32 12.57 11.52
N LEU A 662 9.85 11.34 11.29
CA LEU A 662 10.12 10.60 10.05
C LEU A 662 9.56 11.31 8.82
N ARG A 663 8.40 11.94 8.94
CA ARG A 663 7.80 12.75 7.86
C ARG A 663 8.67 13.95 7.51
N GLN A 664 9.17 14.68 8.52
CA GLN A 664 10.08 15.80 8.31
C GLN A 664 11.40 15.34 7.65
N MET A 665 11.97 14.23 8.11
CA MET A 665 13.18 13.67 7.48
C MET A 665 12.95 13.27 6.02
N ALA A 666 11.82 12.64 5.71
CA ALA A 666 11.46 12.29 4.34
C ALA A 666 11.25 13.53 3.45
N GLU A 667 10.71 14.62 4.00
CA GLU A 667 10.56 15.89 3.29
C GLU A 667 11.91 16.55 3.01
N VAL A 668 12.81 16.60 3.99
CA VAL A 668 14.18 17.11 3.83
C VAL A 668 14.96 16.31 2.80
N LEU A 669 14.78 14.98 2.78
CA LEU A 669 15.40 14.13 1.77
C LEU A 669 14.90 14.49 0.36
N ASN A 670 13.58 14.65 0.19
CA ASN A 670 13.00 15.02 -1.09
C ASN A 670 13.47 16.40 -1.59
N THR A 671 13.62 17.37 -0.69
CA THR A 671 14.17 18.69 -1.07
C THR A 671 15.65 18.62 -1.41
N SER A 672 16.44 17.80 -0.70
CA SER A 672 17.85 17.54 -1.02
C SER A 672 18.02 16.93 -2.41
N GLU A 673 17.22 15.91 -2.75
CA GLU A 673 17.27 15.28 -4.08
C GLU A 673 16.92 16.27 -5.20
N LEU A 674 15.89 17.11 -4.98
CA LEU A 674 15.55 18.18 -5.92
C LEU A 674 16.69 19.19 -6.08
N GLU A 675 17.34 19.58 -4.98
CA GLU A 675 18.48 20.49 -5.02
C GLU A 675 19.65 19.90 -5.82
N ASP A 676 19.94 18.61 -5.65
CA ASP A 676 20.99 17.92 -6.40
C ASP A 676 20.66 17.82 -7.89
N ILE A 677 19.39 17.58 -8.25
CA ILE A 677 18.91 17.67 -9.63
C ILE A 677 19.11 19.09 -10.16
N PHE A 678 18.72 20.13 -9.42
CA PHE A 678 18.88 21.51 -9.84
C PHE A 678 20.35 21.89 -10.03
N LYS A 679 21.25 21.49 -9.12
CA LYS A 679 22.70 21.71 -9.26
C LYS A 679 23.26 20.99 -10.47
N THR A 680 22.78 19.78 -10.75
CA THR A 680 23.19 19.01 -11.94
C THR A 680 22.71 19.70 -13.21
N VAL A 681 21.46 20.18 -13.24
CA VAL A 681 20.90 20.95 -14.37
C VAL A 681 21.64 22.26 -14.56
N GLU A 682 21.93 23.00 -13.48
CA GLU A 682 22.70 24.24 -13.52
C GLU A 682 24.13 23.98 -14.02
N GLY A 683 24.79 22.92 -13.52
CA GLY A 683 26.10 22.49 -13.95
C GLY A 683 26.13 22.15 -15.44
N ASN A 684 25.17 21.36 -15.92
CA ASN A 684 25.02 21.04 -17.34
C ASN A 684 24.75 22.29 -18.18
N THR A 685 23.88 23.18 -17.72
CA THR A 685 23.55 24.43 -18.41
C THR A 685 24.76 25.35 -18.48
N LYS A 686 25.56 25.41 -17.41
CA LYS A 686 26.82 26.16 -17.39
C LYS A 686 27.84 25.58 -18.35
N VAL A 687 28.02 24.25 -18.37
CA VAL A 687 28.90 23.58 -19.33
C VAL A 687 28.43 23.83 -20.77
N LEU A 688 27.13 23.84 -21.00
CA LEU A 688 26.54 24.19 -22.30
C LEU A 688 26.77 25.65 -22.66
N ALA A 689 26.62 26.58 -21.70
CA ALA A 689 26.90 27.99 -21.91
C ALA A 689 28.39 28.22 -22.21
N ASP A 690 29.30 27.59 -21.45
CA ASP A 690 30.74 27.65 -21.66
C ASP A 690 31.13 27.03 -23.02
N SER A 691 30.46 25.95 -23.42
CA SER A 691 30.62 25.34 -24.75
C SER A 691 30.14 26.29 -25.84
N SER A 692 29.01 26.98 -25.64
CA SER A 692 28.49 27.99 -26.57
C SER A 692 29.43 29.18 -26.70
N LEU A 693 29.98 29.68 -25.59
CA LEU A 693 31.00 30.74 -25.61
C LEU A 693 32.27 30.28 -26.31
N SER A 694 32.69 29.03 -26.10
CA SER A 694 33.83 28.44 -26.80
C SER A 694 33.57 28.35 -28.31
N VAL A 695 32.36 27.97 -28.72
CA VAL A 695 31.93 27.97 -30.12
C VAL A 695 31.95 29.38 -30.71
N GLU A 696 31.50 30.40 -29.96
CA GLU A 696 31.58 31.80 -30.38
C GLU A 696 33.04 32.25 -30.58
N GLN A 697 33.93 31.90 -29.66
CA GLN A 697 35.37 32.17 -29.76
C GLN A 697 36.02 31.45 -30.96
N CYS A 698 35.64 30.20 -31.22
CA CYS A 698 36.05 29.46 -32.41
C CYS A 698 35.52 30.13 -33.69
N GLY A 699 34.29 30.62 -33.68
CA GLY A 699 33.69 31.39 -34.77
C GLY A 699 34.51 32.65 -35.09
N SER A 700 34.83 33.44 -34.07
CA SER A 700 35.68 34.65 -34.20
C SER A 700 37.09 34.31 -34.71
N SER A 701 37.68 33.21 -34.24
CA SER A 701 38.99 32.73 -34.73
C SER A 701 38.93 32.35 -36.22
N LEU A 702 37.85 31.71 -36.65
CA LEU A 702 37.61 31.37 -38.04
C LEU A 702 37.42 32.61 -38.92
N GLU A 703 36.78 33.66 -38.40
CA GLU A 703 36.69 34.95 -39.08
C GLU A 703 38.07 35.57 -39.35
N LEU A 704 38.96 35.51 -38.36
CA LEU A 704 40.32 36.04 -38.49
C LEU A 704 41.14 35.28 -39.55
N VAL A 705 40.98 33.95 -39.62
CA VAL A 705 41.60 33.11 -40.67
C VAL A 705 41.04 33.47 -42.05
N GLN A 706 39.73 33.70 -42.17
CA GLN A 706 39.11 34.13 -43.43
C GLN A 706 39.63 35.50 -43.89
N ILE A 707 39.80 36.46 -42.97
CA ILE A 707 40.39 37.77 -43.29
C ILE A 707 41.83 37.62 -43.77
N LEU A 708 42.62 36.75 -43.14
CA LEU A 708 44.00 36.48 -43.53
C LEU A 708 44.10 35.83 -44.93
N LEU A 709 43.26 34.81 -45.20
CA LEU A 709 43.15 34.18 -46.51
C LEU A 709 42.71 35.17 -47.60
N ALA A 710 41.72 36.00 -47.31
CA ALA A 710 41.23 37.01 -48.24
C ALA A 710 42.28 38.09 -48.53
N GLY A 711 43.05 38.52 -47.53
CA GLY A 711 44.16 39.45 -47.70
C GLY A 711 45.26 38.87 -48.59
N SER A 712 45.64 37.61 -48.37
CA SER A 712 46.59 36.87 -49.21
C SER A 712 46.07 36.73 -50.65
N PHE A 713 44.81 36.36 -50.83
CA PHE A 713 44.19 36.26 -52.14
C PHE A 713 44.17 37.61 -52.89
N ALA A 714 43.77 38.69 -52.23
CA ALA A 714 43.77 40.04 -52.81
C ALA A 714 45.16 40.48 -53.26
N PHE A 715 46.20 40.13 -52.49
CA PHE A 715 47.59 40.38 -52.83
C PHE A 715 48.02 39.59 -54.08
N THR A 716 47.71 38.28 -54.13
CA THR A 716 48.05 37.44 -55.30
C THR A 716 47.33 37.86 -56.58
N LEU A 717 46.12 38.40 -56.46
CA LEU A 717 45.31 38.80 -57.61
C LEU A 717 45.86 40.07 -58.28
N LEU A 718 46.38 41.02 -57.48
CA LEU A 718 47.01 42.23 -57.99
C LEU A 718 48.43 41.95 -58.51
N ASP A 719 49.18 41.07 -57.84
CA ASP A 719 50.52 40.62 -58.30
C ASP A 719 50.47 39.85 -59.62
N ARG A 720 49.33 39.23 -59.96
CA ARG A 720 49.10 38.59 -61.28
C ARG A 720 48.92 39.57 -62.43
N ILE A 721 48.45 40.80 -62.20
CA ILE A 721 48.18 41.79 -63.26
C ILE A 721 49.44 42.20 -64.03
N PRO A 722 50.60 42.48 -63.39
CA PRO A 722 51.84 42.75 -64.09
C PRO A 722 52.57 41.49 -64.61
N GLY A 723 51.95 40.29 -64.54
CA GLY A 723 52.52 39.06 -65.07
C GLY A 723 53.63 38.42 -64.22
N GLY A 724 53.77 38.80 -62.94
CA GLY A 724 54.97 38.54 -62.13
C GLY A 724 55.39 37.08 -61.91
N THR A 725 54.50 36.09 -62.07
CA THR A 725 54.79 34.66 -61.76
C THR A 725 54.68 33.70 -62.95
N LEU A 726 54.17 34.15 -64.09
CA LEU A 726 54.17 33.39 -65.34
C LEU A 726 54.91 34.30 -66.33
N ASN A 727 56.18 33.98 -66.65
CA ASN A 727 57.03 34.66 -67.64
C ASN A 727 56.35 34.75 -69.03
N VAL A 728 55.33 35.60 -69.15
CA VAL A 728 54.59 35.93 -70.35
C VAL A 728 54.89 37.39 -70.62
N ASP A 729 55.28 37.70 -71.86
CA ASP A 729 55.67 39.05 -72.25
C ASP A 729 54.56 40.05 -71.93
N MET A 730 54.92 41.08 -71.15
CA MET A 730 54.00 42.13 -70.73
C MET A 730 53.41 42.83 -71.96
N PRO A 731 52.07 42.94 -72.10
CA PRO A 731 51.47 43.71 -73.18
C PRO A 731 51.95 45.17 -73.15
N LYS A 732 52.31 45.73 -74.31
CA LYS A 732 52.89 47.09 -74.42
C LYS A 732 52.08 48.19 -73.71
N TRP A 733 50.75 48.04 -73.64
CA TRP A 733 49.88 49.00 -72.93
C TRP A 733 50.10 48.99 -71.41
N VAL A 734 50.42 47.84 -70.80
CA VAL A 734 50.73 47.70 -69.37
C VAL A 734 52.12 48.27 -69.06
N GLU A 735 53.08 48.07 -69.95
CA GLU A 735 54.43 48.61 -69.80
C GLU A 735 54.45 50.16 -69.79
N THR A 736 53.70 50.81 -70.69
CA THR A 736 53.60 52.27 -70.72
C THR A 736 52.70 52.88 -69.65
N ALA A 737 51.63 52.19 -69.24
CA ALA A 737 50.65 52.75 -68.30
C ALA A 737 50.91 52.39 -66.82
N PHE A 738 51.51 51.24 -66.53
CA PHE A 738 51.69 50.73 -65.17
C PHE A 738 53.17 50.55 -64.78
N ALA A 739 54.02 50.00 -65.65
CA ALA A 739 55.40 49.66 -65.27
C ALA A 739 56.28 50.91 -65.00
N LYS A 740 56.37 51.82 -65.97
CA LYS A 740 57.19 53.04 -65.85
C LYS A 740 56.80 54.02 -64.73
N PRO A 741 55.50 54.28 -64.45
CA PRO A 741 55.13 55.22 -63.38
C PRO A 741 55.03 54.59 -61.99
N ILE A 742 54.75 53.29 -61.85
CA ILE A 742 54.38 52.68 -60.55
C ILE A 742 55.40 51.64 -60.06
N ILE A 743 56.03 50.86 -60.96
CA ILE A 743 56.94 49.76 -60.58
C ILE A 743 58.38 50.24 -60.37
N ASP A 744 58.86 51.21 -61.17
CA ASP A 744 60.24 51.72 -61.09
C ASP A 744 60.53 52.59 -59.85
N VAL A 745 59.49 53.10 -59.16
CA VAL A 745 59.65 53.86 -57.92
C VAL A 745 59.72 52.89 -56.73
N PRO A 746 60.85 52.83 -56.00
CA PRO A 746 60.99 51.93 -54.85
C PRO A 746 59.85 52.15 -53.84
N LEU A 747 59.26 51.06 -53.34
CA LEU A 747 58.15 51.03 -52.37
C LEU A 747 56.77 51.52 -52.84
N LEU A 748 56.64 52.24 -53.97
CA LEU A 748 55.35 52.80 -54.39
C LEU A 748 54.32 51.73 -54.76
N PHE A 749 54.73 50.71 -55.53
CA PHE A 749 53.88 49.57 -55.87
C PHE A 749 53.43 48.78 -54.64
N PHE A 750 54.32 48.61 -53.65
CA PHE A 750 53.99 47.95 -52.38
C PHE A 750 52.95 48.73 -51.58
N VAL A 751 53.08 50.05 -51.49
CA VAL A 751 52.12 50.93 -50.81
C VAL A 751 50.75 50.88 -51.49
N LEU A 752 50.71 50.90 -52.83
CA LEU A 752 49.46 50.79 -53.60
C LEU A 752 48.79 49.42 -53.39
N ASN A 753 49.58 48.34 -53.34
CA ASN A 753 49.08 46.99 -53.08
C ASN A 753 48.55 46.85 -51.64
N MET A 754 49.20 47.49 -50.65
CA MET A 754 48.69 47.57 -49.28
C MET A 754 47.34 48.32 -49.21
N PHE A 755 47.19 49.44 -49.91
CA PHE A 755 45.90 50.16 -49.98
C PHE A 755 44.81 49.33 -50.66
N TRP A 756 45.14 48.58 -51.71
CA TRP A 756 44.21 47.66 -52.38
C TRP A 756 43.76 46.52 -51.46
N MET A 757 44.70 45.89 -50.75
CA MET A 757 44.42 44.81 -49.81
C MET A 757 43.52 45.29 -48.66
N VAL A 758 43.82 46.45 -48.06
CA VAL A 758 42.97 47.08 -47.03
C VAL A 758 41.58 47.40 -47.60
N GLY A 759 41.48 47.87 -48.84
CA GLY A 759 40.21 48.11 -49.52
C GLY A 759 39.38 46.85 -49.72
N CYS A 760 39.99 45.75 -50.14
CA CYS A 760 39.32 44.45 -50.32
C CYS A 760 38.84 43.86 -48.99
N ILE A 761 39.68 43.89 -47.95
CA ILE A 761 39.31 43.45 -46.60
C ILE A 761 38.16 44.30 -46.06
N TYR A 762 38.20 45.62 -46.24
CA TYR A 762 37.12 46.52 -45.82
C TYR A 762 35.79 46.22 -46.53
N LEU A 763 35.82 45.95 -47.84
CA LEU A 763 34.63 45.56 -48.60
C LEU A 763 34.07 44.21 -48.13
N LEU A 764 34.93 43.24 -47.82
CA LEU A 764 34.51 41.94 -47.28
C LEU A 764 33.88 42.05 -45.89
N ILE A 765 34.49 42.80 -44.97
CA ILE A 765 33.93 43.05 -43.64
C ILE A 765 32.59 43.77 -43.77
N ARG A 766 32.47 44.75 -44.67
CA ARG A 766 31.21 45.47 -44.89
C ARG A 766 30.14 44.57 -45.52
N TYR A 767 30.51 43.71 -46.46
CA TYR A 767 29.62 42.74 -47.08
C TYR A 767 29.11 41.72 -46.05
N LYS A 768 30.02 41.16 -45.24
CA LYS A 768 29.68 40.25 -44.14
C LYS A 768 28.80 40.93 -43.09
N LYS A 769 29.15 42.12 -42.61
CA LYS A 769 28.32 42.85 -41.64
C LYS A 769 26.92 43.13 -42.18
N LYS A 770 26.79 43.44 -43.46
CA LYS A 770 25.49 43.61 -44.10
C LYS A 770 24.72 42.28 -44.14
N LYS A 771 25.39 41.18 -44.51
CA LYS A 771 24.76 39.86 -44.59
C LYS A 771 24.37 39.30 -43.20
N SER A 772 25.23 39.42 -42.19
CA SER A 772 24.96 39.05 -40.79
C SER A 772 23.80 39.87 -40.23
N HIS A 773 23.78 41.18 -40.51
CA HIS A 773 22.68 42.04 -40.10
C HIS A 773 21.35 41.65 -40.80
N ASP A 774 21.40 41.23 -42.06
CA ASP A 774 20.22 40.74 -42.79
C ASP A 774 19.75 39.35 -42.27
N GLU A 775 20.65 38.51 -41.77
CA GLU A 775 20.37 37.18 -41.21
C GLU A 775 19.88 37.23 -39.74
N GLU A 776 20.47 38.08 -38.89
CA GLU A 776 20.11 38.23 -37.46
C GLU A 776 18.79 38.99 -37.24
N TYR A 777 18.51 40.03 -38.03
CA TYR A 777 17.27 40.81 -37.88
C TYR A 777 16.06 40.18 -38.59
N GLY A 778 16.27 39.22 -39.49
CA GLY A 778 15.22 38.64 -40.31
C GLY A 778 14.41 37.53 -39.62
N ARG A 779 15.00 36.76 -38.70
CA ARG A 779 14.38 35.57 -38.10
C ARG A 779 13.63 35.93 -36.81
N ARG A 780 12.30 35.77 -36.80
CA ARG A 780 11.48 35.92 -35.59
C ARG A 780 10.90 34.57 -35.18
N THR A 781 10.87 34.32 -33.87
CA THR A 781 10.31 33.11 -33.27
C THR A 781 9.23 33.50 -32.27
N LEU A 782 8.03 33.01 -32.49
CA LEU A 782 6.86 33.30 -31.65
C LEU A 782 6.39 32.00 -31.00
N ARG A 783 6.57 31.86 -29.69
CA ARG A 783 6.12 30.68 -28.93
C ARG A 783 4.87 31.02 -28.11
N ILE A 784 3.79 30.31 -28.35
CA ILE A 784 2.49 30.52 -27.72
C ILE A 784 2.10 29.29 -26.91
N LYS A 785 1.55 29.52 -25.71
CA LYS A 785 1.01 28.48 -24.83
C LYS A 785 -0.49 28.34 -25.09
N VAL A 786 -0.95 27.15 -25.47
CA VAL A 786 -2.35 26.91 -25.89
C VAL A 786 -3.13 26.14 -24.82
N ASN A 787 -2.59 25.02 -24.32
CA ASN A 787 -3.23 24.16 -23.31
C ASN A 787 -4.72 23.84 -23.57
N LYS A 788 -5.06 23.33 -24.77
CA LYS A 788 -6.44 22.98 -25.17
C LYS A 788 -6.57 21.53 -25.57
N SER A 789 -7.73 20.92 -25.33
CA SER A 789 -8.02 19.57 -25.78
C SER A 789 -8.21 19.52 -27.30
N ILE A 790 -7.71 18.45 -27.92
CA ILE A 790 -7.76 18.18 -29.36
C ILE A 790 -8.15 16.71 -29.59
N SER A 791 -8.77 16.42 -30.74
CA SER A 791 -8.98 15.03 -31.18
C SER A 791 -7.68 14.47 -31.75
N ILE A 792 -7.13 13.43 -31.10
CA ILE A 792 -5.83 12.82 -31.49
C ILE A 792 -5.94 12.15 -32.86
N ASP A 793 -6.96 11.33 -33.10
CA ASP A 793 -7.11 10.59 -34.36
C ASP A 793 -7.22 11.52 -35.58
N ALA A 794 -7.97 12.62 -35.44
CA ALA A 794 -8.08 13.65 -36.48
C ALA A 794 -6.75 14.42 -36.65
N PHE A 795 -6.03 14.67 -35.55
CA PHE A 795 -4.76 15.37 -35.57
C PHE A 795 -3.62 14.54 -36.17
N GLU A 796 -3.56 13.24 -35.88
CA GLU A 796 -2.60 12.32 -36.51
C GLU A 796 -2.88 12.16 -38.02
N THR A 797 -4.16 12.11 -38.40
CA THR A 797 -4.57 12.12 -39.82
C THR A 797 -4.14 13.42 -40.51
N PHE A 798 -4.28 14.57 -39.83
CA PHE A 798 -3.80 15.86 -40.31
C PHE A 798 -2.27 15.89 -40.47
N LEU A 799 -1.51 15.44 -39.47
CA LEU A 799 -0.05 15.36 -39.54
C LEU A 799 0.41 14.46 -40.69
N GLY A 800 -0.34 13.40 -41.01
CA GLY A 800 -0.09 12.54 -42.17
C GLY A 800 -0.24 13.23 -43.53
N THR A 801 -0.94 14.37 -43.60
CA THR A 801 -1.05 15.17 -44.84
C THR A 801 0.12 16.14 -45.05
N LYS A 802 0.94 16.37 -44.02
CA LYS A 802 2.06 17.32 -44.03
C LYS A 802 3.40 16.58 -44.14
N ILE A 803 4.40 17.24 -44.72
CA ILE A 803 5.77 16.71 -44.77
C ILE A 803 6.49 17.17 -43.49
N LEU A 804 6.75 16.24 -42.57
CA LEU A 804 7.37 16.52 -41.29
C LEU A 804 8.90 16.62 -41.41
N ASP A 805 9.49 17.70 -40.89
CA ASP A 805 10.94 17.92 -40.88
C ASP A 805 11.61 17.27 -39.66
N LYS A 806 10.93 17.24 -38.50
CA LYS A 806 11.44 16.64 -37.26
C LYS A 806 10.31 16.11 -36.37
N GLN A 807 10.52 14.95 -35.76
CA GLN A 807 9.60 14.35 -34.78
C GLN A 807 10.39 13.82 -33.57
N GLU A 808 9.99 14.24 -32.37
CA GLU A 808 10.55 13.79 -31.09
C GLU A 808 9.40 13.32 -30.18
N SER A 809 9.62 12.24 -29.43
CA SER A 809 8.65 11.71 -28.46
C SER A 809 9.33 11.45 -27.13
N VAL A 810 8.73 11.95 -26.04
CA VAL A 810 9.19 11.70 -24.66
C VAL A 810 8.05 11.02 -23.91
N SER A 811 8.22 9.73 -23.61
CA SER A 811 7.25 8.92 -22.87
C SER A 811 7.57 8.89 -21.38
N GLN A 812 6.62 9.34 -20.55
CA GLN A 812 6.60 9.11 -19.10
C GLN A 812 5.40 8.20 -18.75
N ILE A 813 5.41 7.56 -17.58
CA ILE A 813 4.36 6.61 -17.17
C ILE A 813 2.96 7.25 -17.19
N ALA A 814 2.87 8.54 -16.88
CA ALA A 814 1.61 9.29 -16.84
C ALA A 814 1.28 10.09 -18.11
N SER A 815 2.25 10.45 -18.98
CA SER A 815 2.01 11.31 -20.16
C SER A 815 2.99 10.99 -21.30
N GLU A 816 2.57 11.18 -22.55
CA GLU A 816 3.45 11.03 -23.72
C GLU A 816 3.42 12.32 -24.54
N VAL A 817 4.47 13.13 -24.37
CA VAL A 817 4.61 14.41 -25.06
C VAL A 817 5.32 14.18 -26.38
N ARG A 818 4.67 14.58 -27.48
CA ARG A 818 5.21 14.56 -28.83
C ARG A 818 5.47 15.98 -29.31
N ARG A 819 6.61 16.17 -29.97
CA ARG A 819 7.02 17.43 -30.60
C ARG A 819 7.22 17.19 -32.09
N VAL A 820 6.56 17.99 -32.92
CA VAL A 820 6.56 17.83 -34.38
C VAL A 820 6.82 19.18 -35.04
N VAL A 821 7.68 19.20 -36.07
CA VAL A 821 8.04 20.40 -36.83
C VAL A 821 7.76 20.18 -38.31
N TRP A 822 7.09 21.15 -38.96
CA TRP A 822 6.89 21.17 -40.41
C TRP A 822 6.95 22.59 -40.97
N LYS A 823 7.08 22.72 -42.30
CA LYS A 823 7.09 24.00 -43.00
C LYS A 823 5.81 24.20 -43.81
N ASP A 824 5.19 25.36 -43.67
CA ASP A 824 4.00 25.74 -44.42
C ASP A 824 4.19 27.06 -45.17
N MET A 825 3.50 27.23 -46.28
CA MET A 825 3.49 28.48 -47.04
C MET A 825 2.31 29.30 -46.53
N GLY A 826 2.59 30.35 -45.73
CA GLY A 826 1.54 31.12 -45.07
C GLY A 826 0.49 31.72 -46.04
N LEU A 827 -0.75 31.84 -45.54
CA LEU A 827 -1.91 32.57 -46.10
C LEU A 827 -2.15 32.36 -47.62
N GLN A 828 -2.64 31.18 -48.02
CA GLN A 828 -3.47 31.06 -49.22
C GLN A 828 -4.90 31.53 -48.90
N ALA A 829 -5.39 32.52 -49.64
CA ALA A 829 -6.74 33.05 -49.49
C ALA A 829 -7.78 31.94 -49.72
N CYS A 830 -8.54 31.61 -48.66
CA CYS A 830 -9.66 30.69 -48.74
C CYS A 830 -10.84 31.41 -49.41
N ASN A 831 -11.25 30.96 -50.60
CA ASN A 831 -12.33 31.55 -51.40
C ASN A 831 -13.73 31.14 -50.88
N ASP A 832 -14.03 31.38 -49.61
CA ASP A 832 -15.36 31.07 -49.06
C ASP A 832 -15.94 32.26 -48.29
N GLU A 833 -16.82 33.02 -48.94
CA GLU A 833 -17.46 34.26 -48.44
C GLU A 833 -18.47 34.05 -47.29
N ARG A 834 -18.43 32.91 -46.57
CA ARG A 834 -19.42 32.58 -45.53
C ARG A 834 -18.90 32.48 -44.09
N ALA A 835 -17.63 32.82 -43.84
CA ALA A 835 -16.99 32.54 -42.54
C ALA A 835 -16.60 33.76 -41.68
N HIS A 836 -17.12 34.97 -41.91
CA HIS A 836 -16.80 36.14 -41.06
C HIS A 836 -17.97 36.53 -40.13
N PRO A 837 -17.82 36.47 -38.79
CA PRO A 837 -18.74 37.10 -37.87
C PRO A 837 -18.36 38.57 -37.63
N HIS A 838 -19.35 39.45 -37.79
CA HIS A 838 -19.25 40.88 -37.47
C HIS A 838 -19.08 41.12 -35.97
N ARG A 839 -18.19 42.05 -35.58
CA ARG A 839 -18.32 42.77 -34.31
C ARG A 839 -18.05 44.26 -34.48
N GLY A 840 -19.04 45.05 -34.06
CA GLY A 840 -19.00 46.51 -34.05
C GLY A 840 -18.52 47.06 -32.72
N VAL A 841 -17.74 48.13 -32.77
CA VAL A 841 -17.59 49.11 -31.69
C VAL A 841 -17.57 50.50 -32.31
N THR A 842 -18.55 51.32 -31.94
CA THR A 842 -18.65 52.75 -32.26
C THR A 842 -17.72 53.57 -31.37
N TYR A 843 -17.05 54.59 -31.91
CA TYR A 843 -17.12 55.96 -31.37
C TYR A 843 -16.59 57.05 -32.33
N LEU A 844 -17.42 58.10 -32.44
CA LEU A 844 -17.20 59.53 -32.64
C LEU A 844 -16.43 60.11 -33.86
N LYS A 845 -17.22 60.89 -34.62
CA LYS A 845 -16.89 61.84 -35.68
C LYS A 845 -15.79 62.85 -35.32
N GLY A 846 -14.90 63.10 -36.28
CA GLY A 846 -14.12 64.34 -36.45
C GLY A 846 -13.76 64.55 -37.92
N GLY A 847 -14.13 65.71 -38.49
CA GLY A 847 -14.22 65.97 -39.93
C GLY A 847 -12.91 66.00 -40.72
N LEU A 848 -13.01 65.62 -42.00
CA LEU A 848 -11.94 65.64 -43.01
C LEU A 848 -11.79 67.03 -43.66
N SER A 849 -10.56 67.52 -43.76
CA SER A 849 -10.20 68.74 -44.50
C SER A 849 -9.87 68.44 -45.98
N TRP A 850 -10.46 69.21 -46.90
CA TRP A 850 -10.44 69.06 -48.37
C TRP A 850 -9.02 69.17 -49.01
N LYS A 851 -7.99 69.60 -48.28
CA LYS A 851 -6.66 69.87 -48.85
C LYS A 851 -5.76 68.64 -49.10
N LEU A 852 -6.12 67.44 -48.62
CA LEU A 852 -5.34 66.21 -48.88
C LEU A 852 -5.78 65.44 -50.15
N LYS A 853 -7.02 65.64 -50.62
CA LYS A 853 -7.53 64.99 -51.85
C LYS A 853 -6.99 65.60 -53.15
N PHE A 854 -6.47 66.83 -53.11
CA PHE A 854 -5.94 67.52 -54.30
C PHE A 854 -4.48 67.16 -54.64
N LYS A 855 -3.71 66.61 -53.67
CA LYS A 855 -2.31 66.20 -53.87
C LYS A 855 -2.14 64.77 -54.39
N TYR A 856 -3.10 63.88 -54.13
CA TYR A 856 -3.04 62.47 -54.52
C TYR A 856 -3.37 62.25 -56.02
N LEU A 857 -4.11 63.16 -56.63
CA LEU A 857 -4.50 63.10 -58.05
C LEU A 857 -3.38 63.46 -59.03
N ILE A 858 -2.39 64.24 -58.60
CA ILE A 858 -1.29 64.71 -59.46
C ILE A 858 -0.11 63.70 -59.49
N GLY A 859 0.03 62.85 -58.46
CA GLY A 859 1.09 61.83 -58.38
C GLY A 859 0.86 60.62 -59.29
N ASN A 860 -0.37 60.11 -59.34
CA ASN A 860 -0.72 58.87 -60.07
C ASN A 860 -0.70 59.02 -61.61
N ALA A 861 -0.63 60.25 -62.13
CA ALA A 861 -0.52 60.49 -63.57
C ALA A 861 0.93 60.42 -64.09
N LEU A 862 1.93 60.62 -63.20
CA LEU A 862 3.35 60.64 -63.56
C LEU A 862 4.02 59.26 -63.49
N GLU A 863 3.55 58.36 -62.63
CA GLU A 863 4.02 56.96 -62.56
C GLU A 863 3.59 56.11 -63.78
N LYS A 864 2.38 56.34 -64.30
CA LYS A 864 1.85 55.67 -65.50
C LYS A 864 2.53 56.09 -66.81
N TRP A 865 3.36 57.14 -66.78
CA TRP A 865 4.15 57.61 -67.92
C TRP A 865 5.56 56.98 -67.93
N TRP A 866 6.18 56.79 -66.76
CA TRP A 866 7.51 56.15 -66.63
C TRP A 866 7.48 54.62 -66.78
N ALA A 867 6.40 53.94 -66.39
CA ALA A 867 6.22 52.50 -66.59
C ALA A 867 6.09 52.07 -68.07
N ARG A 868 5.93 53.03 -68.99
CA ARG A 868 5.87 52.79 -70.44
C ARG A 868 7.23 52.85 -71.14
N LEU A 869 8.29 53.33 -70.48
CA LEU A 869 9.59 53.57 -71.12
C LEU A 869 10.62 52.43 -70.97
N HIS A 870 10.40 51.48 -70.06
CA HIS A 870 11.29 50.33 -69.84
C HIS A 870 10.56 49.00 -70.04
N ARG A 871 10.45 48.59 -71.31
CA ARG A 871 9.97 47.27 -71.71
C ARG A 871 10.81 46.76 -72.89
N GLU A 872 11.88 46.03 -72.61
CA GLU A 872 12.67 45.15 -73.51
C GLU A 872 13.74 44.48 -72.60
N LYS A 873 13.95 43.16 -72.48
CA LYS A 873 13.63 41.97 -73.27
C LYS A 873 13.24 40.82 -72.33
N LEU A 874 12.22 40.07 -72.72
CA LEU A 874 11.99 38.68 -72.33
C LEU A 874 11.40 37.99 -73.56
N SER A 875 11.87 36.79 -73.88
CA SER A 875 11.22 35.86 -74.81
C SER A 875 11.17 34.46 -74.17
N PRO A 876 10.15 33.63 -74.52
CA PRO A 876 9.32 32.92 -73.53
C PRO A 876 9.11 31.42 -73.84
N THR A 877 8.43 30.69 -72.93
CA THR A 877 7.46 29.58 -73.18
C THR A 877 6.92 29.08 -71.81
N ALA A 878 5.65 28.75 -71.55
CA ALA A 878 4.38 28.86 -72.26
C ALA A 878 3.22 28.53 -71.27
N ASN A 879 2.13 29.32 -71.34
CA ASN A 879 0.66 29.07 -71.24
C ASN A 879 0.03 28.08 -70.21
N PRO A 880 -1.28 28.22 -69.83
CA PRO A 880 -2.39 28.89 -70.57
C PRO A 880 -3.28 29.87 -69.74
N ILE A 881 -3.86 30.90 -70.39
CA ILE A 881 -5.30 31.11 -70.77
C ILE A 881 -6.27 30.93 -69.57
N GLY A 882 -7.11 31.86 -69.12
CA GLY A 882 -7.59 33.15 -69.63
C GLY A 882 -9.09 33.27 -69.33
N ASN A 883 -9.53 34.28 -68.57
CA ASN A 883 -10.73 35.07 -68.89
C ASN A 883 -10.91 36.28 -67.95
N SER A 884 -11.34 37.36 -68.58
CA SER A 884 -11.52 38.74 -68.15
C SER A 884 -12.80 38.98 -67.33
N VAL A 885 -12.82 39.99 -66.45
CA VAL A 885 -13.75 41.15 -66.42
C VAL A 885 -13.21 42.22 -65.44
N SER A 886 -13.29 43.49 -65.84
CA SER A 886 -12.89 44.72 -65.11
C SER A 886 -14.08 45.31 -64.29
N PRO A 887 -13.99 46.49 -63.67
CA PRO A 887 -13.59 46.73 -62.28
C PRO A 887 -14.71 47.41 -61.44
N LEU A 888 -14.35 47.77 -60.20
CA LEU A 888 -14.93 48.83 -59.34
C LEU A 888 -16.09 48.43 -58.41
N THR A 889 -15.79 48.23 -57.11
CA THR A 889 -16.33 49.10 -56.04
C THR A 889 -15.44 49.02 -54.80
N THR A 890 -15.14 50.18 -54.24
CA THR A 890 -14.22 50.43 -53.13
C THR A 890 -14.85 50.17 -51.76
N VAL A 891 -14.19 49.38 -50.91
CA VAL A 891 -14.32 49.46 -49.45
C VAL A 891 -12.92 49.43 -48.85
N ASN A 892 -12.62 50.40 -47.98
CA ASN A 892 -11.37 50.47 -47.24
C ASN A 892 -11.27 49.28 -46.28
N VAL A 893 -10.38 48.34 -46.55
CA VAL A 893 -9.91 47.31 -45.61
C VAL A 893 -8.52 47.73 -45.11
N ALA A 894 -8.26 47.50 -43.83
CA ALA A 894 -6.96 47.74 -43.20
C ALA A 894 -5.84 47.02 -43.98
N GLU A 895 -4.64 47.61 -44.03
CA GLU A 895 -3.45 46.95 -44.56
C GLU A 895 -3.13 45.70 -43.72
N ASP A 896 -3.30 44.50 -44.28
CA ASP A 896 -2.74 43.26 -43.74
C ASP A 896 -1.20 43.40 -43.69
N LEU A 897 -0.60 43.13 -42.53
CA LEU A 897 0.84 43.35 -42.27
C LEU A 897 1.74 42.23 -42.82
N LEU A 898 1.18 41.08 -43.20
CA LEU A 898 1.89 39.94 -43.79
C LEU A 898 1.57 39.82 -45.29
N GLU A 899 2.59 39.98 -46.14
CA GLU A 899 2.45 39.71 -47.59
C GLU A 899 2.22 38.19 -47.81
N PRO A 900 1.22 37.77 -48.61
CA PRO A 900 0.93 36.35 -48.82
C PRO A 900 2.12 35.64 -49.50
N GLY A 901 2.58 34.52 -48.91
CA GLY A 901 3.67 33.70 -49.44
C GLY A 901 4.97 33.64 -48.61
N ILE A 902 4.98 34.06 -47.34
CA ILE A 902 6.13 33.86 -46.44
C ILE A 902 6.11 32.41 -45.90
N PRO A 903 7.20 31.62 -46.05
CA PRO A 903 7.26 30.30 -45.44
C PRO A 903 7.34 30.42 -43.90
N VAL A 904 6.44 29.74 -43.20
CA VAL A 904 6.36 29.66 -41.74
C VAL A 904 6.68 28.22 -41.33
N GLU A 905 7.71 28.04 -40.52
CA GLU A 905 8.01 26.75 -39.89
C GLU A 905 7.24 26.68 -38.57
N VAL A 906 6.35 25.70 -38.45
CA VAL A 906 5.46 25.50 -37.31
C VAL A 906 5.98 24.32 -36.50
N GLU A 907 6.19 24.53 -35.21
CA GLU A 907 6.53 23.52 -34.23
C GLU A 907 5.38 23.38 -33.23
N VAL A 908 4.93 22.15 -33.00
CA VAL A 908 3.81 21.84 -32.10
C VAL A 908 4.22 20.82 -31.05
N GLU A 909 3.89 21.11 -29.80
CA GLU A 909 4.01 20.20 -28.65
C GLU A 909 2.61 19.78 -28.19
N TYR A 910 2.33 18.47 -28.17
CA TYR A 910 1.05 17.93 -27.72
C TYR A 910 1.22 16.64 -26.91
N ASP A 911 0.27 16.40 -25.99
CA ASP A 911 0.15 15.16 -25.25
C ASP A 911 -0.73 14.18 -26.02
N SER A 912 -0.14 13.06 -26.42
CA SER A 912 -0.79 12.00 -27.21
C SER A 912 -1.69 11.07 -26.40
N ARG A 913 -1.59 11.02 -25.06
CA ARG A 913 -2.44 10.15 -24.23
C ARG A 913 -3.73 10.84 -23.79
N TYR A 914 -3.64 12.10 -23.38
CA TYR A 914 -4.81 12.86 -22.92
C TYR A 914 -5.38 13.81 -23.99
N GLY A 915 -4.71 13.94 -25.14
CA GLY A 915 -5.19 14.72 -26.27
C GLY A 915 -5.21 16.22 -25.99
N PHE A 916 -4.07 16.78 -25.53
CA PHE A 916 -3.93 18.22 -25.27
C PHE A 916 -2.83 18.84 -26.12
N LEU A 917 -3.15 19.93 -26.80
CA LEU A 917 -2.18 20.81 -27.47
C LEU A 917 -1.57 21.77 -26.44
N LEU A 918 -0.27 21.65 -26.19
CA LEU A 918 0.44 22.38 -25.13
C LEU A 918 1.02 23.70 -25.65
N PHE A 919 1.89 23.63 -26.65
CA PHE A 919 2.58 24.79 -27.22
C PHE A 919 2.58 24.76 -28.75
N VAL A 920 2.54 25.95 -29.34
CA VAL A 920 2.74 26.16 -30.78
C VAL A 920 3.80 27.25 -30.96
N THR A 921 4.86 26.95 -31.69
CA THR A 921 5.92 27.88 -32.03
C THR A 921 5.92 28.14 -33.54
N PHE A 922 5.92 29.42 -33.93
CA PHE A 922 6.05 29.85 -35.32
C PHE A 922 7.43 30.47 -35.55
N HIS A 923 8.17 29.95 -36.52
CA HIS A 923 9.41 30.55 -37.01
C HIS A 923 9.17 31.12 -38.40
N PHE A 924 9.38 32.44 -38.57
CA PHE A 924 9.16 33.10 -39.86
C PHE A 924 10.20 34.19 -40.11
N GLN A 925 10.44 34.49 -41.39
CA GLN A 925 11.43 35.48 -41.83
C GLN A 925 10.76 36.67 -42.52
N ILE A 926 10.81 37.86 -41.91
CA ILE A 926 10.28 39.09 -42.52
C ILE A 926 11.40 39.74 -43.33
N GLN A 927 11.17 39.98 -44.62
CA GLN A 927 12.08 40.81 -45.44
C GLN A 927 11.65 42.27 -45.36
N ASP A 928 12.49 43.16 -44.83
CA ASP A 928 12.23 44.59 -44.92
C ASP A 928 12.26 45.08 -46.38
N LYS A 929 11.28 45.91 -46.76
CA LYS A 929 11.17 46.51 -48.09
C LYS A 929 12.46 47.26 -48.45
N LYS A 930 13.15 46.81 -49.51
CA LYS A 930 14.37 47.45 -50.05
C LYS A 930 14.08 48.90 -50.46
N ILE A 931 14.67 49.86 -49.75
CA ILE A 931 14.68 51.27 -50.16
C ILE A 931 15.48 51.39 -51.47
N PRO A 932 14.94 51.98 -52.56
CA PRO A 932 15.65 52.10 -53.82
C PRO A 932 16.90 52.98 -53.67
N PHE A 933 18.00 52.54 -54.30
CA PHE A 933 19.34 53.16 -54.23
C PHE A 933 19.35 54.69 -54.42
N PHE A 934 18.41 55.21 -55.23
CA PHE A 934 18.25 56.64 -55.51
C PHE A 934 17.83 57.48 -54.28
N GLN A 935 17.04 56.92 -53.36
CA GLN A 935 16.66 57.58 -52.10
C GLN A 935 17.81 57.57 -51.09
N LEU A 936 18.61 56.51 -51.07
CA LEU A 936 19.80 56.42 -50.23
C LEU A 936 20.86 57.44 -50.68
N CYS A 937 21.08 57.57 -52.00
CA CYS A 937 21.96 58.59 -52.58
C CYS A 937 21.47 60.02 -52.27
N ARG A 938 20.15 60.27 -52.32
CA ARG A 938 19.57 61.57 -51.97
C ARG A 938 19.78 61.94 -50.50
N ASN A 939 19.61 60.98 -49.58
CA ASN A 939 19.84 61.18 -48.16
C ASN A 939 21.34 61.33 -47.81
N TYR A 940 22.22 60.70 -48.59
CA TYR A 940 23.66 60.88 -48.46
C TYR A 940 24.11 62.26 -48.98
N LEU A 941 23.53 62.72 -50.11
CA LEU A 941 23.75 64.05 -50.69
C LEU A 941 23.22 65.19 -49.80
N THR A 942 22.10 64.99 -49.08
CA THR A 942 21.59 65.98 -48.12
C THR A 942 22.44 66.06 -46.86
N ARG A 943 22.93 64.92 -46.33
CA ARG A 943 23.89 64.91 -45.21
C ARG A 943 25.27 65.47 -45.58
N LEU A 944 25.71 65.30 -46.83
CA LEU A 944 26.93 65.94 -47.34
C LEU A 944 26.75 67.47 -47.48
N LYS A 945 25.56 67.93 -47.90
CA LYS A 945 25.21 69.36 -47.92
C LYS A 945 25.12 69.98 -46.53
N GLU A 946 24.67 69.25 -45.52
CA GLU A 946 24.64 69.72 -44.13
C GLU A 946 26.03 69.80 -43.48
N LYS A 947 26.98 68.93 -43.87
CA LYS A 947 28.37 68.97 -43.37
C LYS A 947 29.26 70.03 -44.05
N LEU A 948 28.87 70.54 -45.22
CA LEU A 948 29.63 71.56 -45.97
C LEU A 948 29.26 73.02 -45.62
N ASN A 949 28.15 73.26 -44.90
CA ASN A 949 27.77 74.60 -44.44
C ASN A 949 28.26 74.84 -43.00
N ILE A 950 29.56 75.13 -42.85
CA ILE A 950 30.14 75.68 -41.62
C ILE A 950 30.38 77.17 -41.85
N GLY A 951 29.50 78.02 -41.29
CA GLY A 951 29.57 79.48 -41.42
C GLY A 951 28.63 80.22 -40.46
N GLY A 952 28.98 80.21 -39.18
CA GLY A 952 28.68 81.24 -38.17
C GLY A 952 27.25 81.75 -37.95
N LYS A 953 26.61 81.34 -36.84
CA LYS A 953 26.30 82.18 -35.65
C LYS A 953 25.34 81.43 -34.70
N THR A 954 25.63 81.60 -33.41
CA THR A 954 24.99 80.99 -32.23
C THR A 954 23.57 81.50 -31.95
N ALA A 955 22.62 80.60 -31.67
CA ALA A 955 21.41 80.85 -30.90
C ALA A 955 20.86 79.52 -30.31
N PRO A 956 20.12 79.56 -29.18
CA PRO A 956 20.12 78.50 -28.17
C PRO A 956 19.14 77.34 -28.44
N LYS A 957 19.40 76.21 -27.77
CA LYS A 957 18.56 75.00 -27.73
C LYS A 957 17.07 75.33 -27.53
N PRO A 958 16.17 74.94 -28.45
CA PRO A 958 14.76 74.84 -28.11
C PRO A 958 14.54 73.61 -27.21
N LYS A 959 13.85 73.83 -26.10
CA LYS A 959 13.32 72.78 -25.22
C LYS A 959 12.53 71.77 -26.05
N ARG A 960 12.89 70.49 -25.98
CA ARG A 960 11.99 69.40 -26.35
C ARG A 960 10.85 69.40 -25.34
N THR A 961 9.70 69.93 -25.74
CA THR A 961 8.42 69.46 -25.20
C THR A 961 8.28 67.99 -25.59
N PRO A 962 7.91 67.08 -24.67
CA PRO A 962 7.61 65.72 -25.02
C PRO A 962 6.33 65.72 -25.87
N ASP A 963 6.45 65.42 -27.16
CA ASP A 963 5.31 64.99 -27.95
C ASP A 963 4.89 63.63 -27.39
N GLU A 964 3.80 63.62 -26.62
CA GLU A 964 3.02 62.43 -26.29
C GLU A 964 2.43 61.84 -27.57
N SER A 965 3.22 61.04 -28.29
CA SER A 965 2.72 60.08 -29.30
C SER A 965 3.83 59.15 -29.77
N PHE A 966 4.50 58.48 -28.83
CA PHE A 966 5.32 57.30 -29.12
C PHE A 966 5.10 56.27 -28.01
N TYR A 967 3.94 55.62 -28.04
CA TYR A 967 3.82 54.24 -27.59
C TYR A 967 4.02 53.36 -28.84
N PRO A 968 4.93 52.38 -28.84
CA PRO A 968 5.01 51.42 -29.94
C PRO A 968 3.67 50.69 -29.98
N ARG A 969 2.92 50.88 -31.07
CA ARG A 969 1.64 50.21 -31.30
C ARG A 969 1.91 48.72 -31.47
N ASN A 970 1.05 47.89 -30.89
CA ASN A 970 1.09 46.43 -30.80
C ASN A 970 1.13 45.69 -32.16
N GLU A 971 2.21 45.80 -32.93
CA GLU A 971 2.39 45.03 -34.18
C GLU A 971 2.57 43.53 -33.89
N THR A 972 3.20 43.16 -32.78
CA THR A 972 3.42 41.75 -32.38
C THR A 972 2.13 41.06 -31.96
N VAL A 973 1.25 41.74 -31.21
CA VAL A 973 -0.03 41.17 -30.74
C VAL A 973 -0.99 40.96 -31.90
N MET A 974 -1.00 41.86 -32.89
CA MET A 974 -1.82 41.68 -34.09
C MET A 974 -1.32 40.49 -34.92
N MET A 975 0.00 40.34 -35.09
CA MET A 975 0.59 39.19 -35.78
C MET A 975 0.34 37.86 -35.04
N GLU A 976 0.42 37.88 -33.71
CA GLU A 976 0.05 36.73 -32.85
C GLU A 976 -1.39 36.30 -33.10
N GLN A 977 -2.33 37.26 -33.08
CA GLN A 977 -3.74 36.99 -33.31
C GLN A 977 -4.01 36.47 -34.73
N GLU A 978 -3.34 37.02 -35.75
CA GLU A 978 -3.49 36.58 -37.14
C GLU A 978 -2.98 35.14 -37.36
N LEU A 979 -1.79 34.80 -36.85
CA LEU A 979 -1.20 33.47 -37.00
C LEU A 979 -1.96 32.40 -36.21
N ILE A 980 -2.38 32.70 -34.98
CA ILE A 980 -3.18 31.78 -34.17
C ILE A 980 -4.57 31.59 -34.80
N SER A 981 -5.20 32.65 -35.29
CA SER A 981 -6.50 32.57 -35.96
C SER A 981 -6.42 31.72 -37.23
N TRP A 982 -5.37 31.90 -38.04
CA TRP A 982 -5.08 31.04 -39.18
C TRP A 982 -4.92 29.58 -38.78
N PHE A 983 -4.07 29.30 -37.79
CA PHE A 983 -3.84 27.93 -37.30
C PHE A 983 -5.13 27.30 -36.75
N ALA A 984 -5.93 28.05 -36.00
CA ALA A 984 -7.21 27.58 -35.47
C ALA A 984 -8.22 27.26 -36.58
N MET A 985 -8.25 28.04 -37.66
CA MET A 985 -9.10 27.77 -38.82
C MET A 985 -8.68 26.50 -39.56
N GLU A 986 -7.37 26.27 -39.73
CA GLU A 986 -6.85 25.04 -40.34
C GLU A 986 -7.17 23.80 -39.49
N MET A 987 -6.99 23.89 -38.16
CA MET A 987 -7.34 22.81 -37.24
C MET A 987 -8.86 22.50 -37.24
N LYS A 988 -9.71 23.51 -37.42
CA LYS A 988 -11.17 23.29 -37.56
C LYS A 988 -11.53 22.64 -38.89
N GLN A 989 -10.85 23.00 -39.99
CA GLN A 989 -11.10 22.41 -41.30
C GLN A 989 -10.84 20.90 -41.32
N HIS A 990 -9.88 20.43 -40.51
CA HIS A 990 -9.56 19.02 -40.34
C HIS A 990 -10.26 18.36 -39.14
N GLU A 991 -11.31 18.99 -38.60
CA GLU A 991 -12.14 18.48 -37.48
C GLU A 991 -11.38 18.21 -36.16
N VAL A 992 -10.14 18.70 -36.03
CA VAL A 992 -9.31 18.54 -34.81
C VAL A 992 -9.92 19.29 -33.62
N ILE A 993 -10.60 20.40 -33.89
CA ILE A 993 -11.23 21.29 -32.89
C ILE A 993 -12.69 21.54 -33.27
N LYS A 994 -13.61 21.43 -32.29
CA LYS A 994 -15.06 21.60 -32.50
C LYS A 994 -15.51 23.05 -32.71
N ASN A 995 -14.87 24.02 -32.06
CA ASN A 995 -15.25 25.44 -32.16
C ASN A 995 -14.04 26.38 -32.05
N VAL A 996 -13.82 27.20 -33.08
CA VAL A 996 -12.73 28.19 -33.17
C VAL A 996 -12.89 29.32 -32.16
N GLU A 997 -14.12 29.78 -31.89
CA GLU A 997 -14.34 30.86 -30.92
C GLU A 997 -13.98 30.41 -29.50
N LEU A 998 -14.26 29.16 -29.13
CA LEU A 998 -13.91 28.57 -27.84
C LEU A 998 -12.39 28.29 -27.71
N PHE A 999 -11.73 28.03 -28.83
CA PHE A 999 -10.28 27.85 -28.89
C PHE A 999 -9.55 29.19 -28.72
N LEU A 1000 -10.05 30.25 -29.37
CA LEU A 1000 -9.47 31.59 -29.33
C LEU A 1000 -9.90 32.42 -28.11
N SER A 1001 -11.04 32.12 -27.45
CA SER A 1001 -11.61 32.97 -26.38
C SER A 1001 -10.79 33.07 -25.09
N SER A 1002 -9.67 32.34 -24.98
CA SER A 1002 -8.82 32.35 -23.78
C SER A 1002 -7.32 32.45 -24.08
N LEU A 1003 -6.95 32.86 -25.29
CA LEU A 1003 -5.59 33.25 -25.71
C LEU A 1003 -5.53 34.79 -25.74
#